data_AF-F8N146-F1
#
_entry.id   AF-F8N146-F1
#
_cell.length_a   1.000
_cell.length_b   1.000
_cell.length_c   1.000
_cell.angle_alpha   90.00
_cell.angle_beta   90.00
_cell.angle_gamma   90.00
#
_symmetry.space_group_name_H-M   'P 1'
#
loop_
_entity.id
_entity.type
_entity.pdbx_description
1 polymer ?
#
loop_
_entity_poly.entity_id
_entity_poly.type
_entity_poly.pdbx_seq_one_letter_code
_entity_poly.pdbx_strand_id
1 'polypeptide(L)'
;MAVFTSASFFLLAAFVPRWTSAQHVSVVATSSRAGALSGTVAGDSPMFTFPASADIGPNVLPNIFDPQAVNVQSVCPGYTATNAQKTEKGLTADLTLAGPPCNVYGNDIEHLKLTVEFQADNRINVQIQPRYTGPGNETWFILPEVLVPRPEAEPDANAAGSKLEISWSNEPTFSFTVKRKETGDVLFTTEGRVLVYEDQFIEFGSSLPENYNLYGLGEVMHGFRLGNNLTRTLFAADVGDNLDANIYGNHPIYLDTRYFTKDESGKLSYVTDPADKNAKYVSYTNGVFLRNAHAQEVLLRPEGITWRTLGGSIDLYFFEGPSAQDIIKSYQLSTVGLPAMQQYWTLGFHQCRWGYSNWTVVKDVVDNFRKFGIPLETIWTDIDYMKGYRDFENDPDQFSYEEGAKFLEELHKNHQHYVPIVDSAIYVPNPDKPEDDYEPYHRGLEADAFIMNPDGSLYIGAVWPGYTVFPDWIGAALNGTGTVSWWTDEFVRYYKKVAFDGIWIDMSEVASFCIGSCGTGNLTLNPVHPPWGLPGEPGALVLDYPEGFEKTNASEASSATSVYKTQYPDPTTTASTTSTTSYLRTTPTPGVRNINYPPYVINNFHGDLGTHALSPNGTHHGGTVDYDFHNLFGHQILHATYQALLKVFEGKRPFIIGRSTFAGSGKWAGHWGGDNYSLWAFLYFSIPQALSFSIFGFPMFGVDTCGFNGNTDHELCSRWMQLSAFFPFYRNHNVRGAISQEPYVWSSVIDASKKAMRIRYLLLPYMYTLMAQASLSGNTVMRALSWEFPQEPWLADADRQFMLGSAVMVTPCLVQGANTVDGVFPGVGDGTIWYDWYTYKAASEGVQPGENVTIDAPLGHIPVFLRGGHVIPVQEPGMTTTESRQNEWSVIVALDGAGKANGTLYLDDGESLEPGENVKWVDFTVEKNSFRVTPQGKYLDRNSLANVTILGVAEAPLRVTINSHLLGSASWSYNPEGKFLLVTELQDNFKEGAWASNWTLSWNSPSNSDSSPVQGGGGRLEFSTANLLYAAAFGILFGRMFVL
;
A
#
# COMPACT_ATOMS: atom_id res chain seq x y z
N MET A 1 -22.83 12.30 -25.80
CA MET A 1 -23.37 11.73 -27.06
C MET A 1 -22.20 11.41 -27.98
N ALA A 2 -22.17 10.16 -28.45
CA ALA A 2 -21.09 9.45 -29.13
C ALA A 2 -20.28 10.24 -30.18
N VAL A 3 -18.94 10.14 -30.07
CA VAL A 3 -17.97 9.69 -31.10
C VAL A 3 -16.58 10.08 -30.58
N PHE A 4 -15.85 9.12 -30.00
CA PHE A 4 -14.38 8.92 -30.02
C PHE A 4 -14.01 7.85 -28.99
N THR A 5 -14.48 6.63 -29.22
CA THR A 5 -14.07 5.40 -28.52
C THR A 5 -13.85 4.33 -29.56
N SER A 6 -12.68 4.34 -30.23
CA SER A 6 -12.15 3.18 -31.00
C SER A 6 -10.85 3.54 -31.73
N ALA A 7 -9.78 3.84 -31.00
CA ALA A 7 -8.41 3.75 -31.51
C ALA A 7 -7.39 3.84 -30.36
N SER A 8 -7.33 2.80 -29.52
CA SER A 8 -6.19 2.48 -28.62
C SER A 8 -6.36 1.14 -27.87
N PHE A 9 -7.54 0.52 -27.91
CA PHE A 9 -7.81 -0.76 -27.22
C PHE A 9 -7.63 -2.03 -28.07
N PHE A 10 -6.96 -1.96 -29.23
CA PHE A 10 -6.78 -3.12 -30.14
C PHE A 10 -5.31 -3.45 -30.46
N LEU A 11 -4.39 -3.24 -29.50
CA LEU A 11 -2.97 -3.60 -29.67
C LEU A 11 -2.36 -4.39 -28.51
N LEU A 12 -3.17 -4.96 -27.60
CA LEU A 12 -2.70 -5.87 -26.54
C LEU A 12 -3.36 -7.27 -26.53
N ALA A 13 -4.19 -7.60 -27.52
CA ALA A 13 -4.82 -8.91 -27.63
C ALA A 13 -4.85 -9.44 -29.07
N ALA A 14 -3.68 -9.72 -29.66
CA ALA A 14 -3.53 -10.65 -30.79
C ALA A 14 -2.07 -10.78 -31.27
N PHE A 15 -1.21 -11.52 -30.56
CA PHE A 15 0.02 -12.05 -31.17
C PHE A 15 0.34 -13.45 -30.65
N VAL A 16 -0.41 -14.43 -31.14
CA VAL A 16 0.09 -15.81 -31.25
C VAL A 16 0.62 -15.96 -32.69
N PRO A 17 1.94 -16.08 -32.92
CA PRO A 17 2.45 -16.20 -34.29
C PRO A 17 2.27 -17.64 -34.79
N ARG A 18 1.36 -17.86 -35.75
CA ARG A 18 1.39 -19.04 -36.63
C ARG A 18 2.36 -18.79 -37.77
N TRP A 19 3.47 -19.53 -37.83
CA TRP A 19 4.37 -19.53 -38.99
C TRP A 19 4.34 -20.89 -39.70
N THR A 20 4.31 -20.82 -41.04
CA THR A 20 4.23 -21.94 -41.98
C THR A 20 5.62 -22.49 -42.28
N SER A 21 5.69 -23.80 -42.47
CA SER A 21 6.94 -24.57 -42.68
C SER A 21 7.52 -24.38 -44.08
N ALA A 22 8.80 -24.02 -44.15
CA ALA A 22 9.65 -24.21 -45.32
C ALA A 22 10.81 -25.14 -44.94
N GLN A 23 10.88 -26.28 -45.63
CA GLN A 23 11.92 -27.29 -45.47
C GLN A 23 13.26 -26.78 -46.00
N HIS A 24 14.36 -26.92 -45.24
CA HIS A 24 15.69 -27.14 -45.82
C HIS A 24 16.67 -27.88 -44.89
N VAL A 25 17.04 -29.07 -45.37
CA VAL A 25 18.38 -29.69 -45.50
C VAL A 25 19.44 -29.37 -44.44
N SER A 26 19.83 -30.43 -43.74
CA SER A 26 20.98 -30.54 -42.84
C SER A 26 22.33 -30.38 -43.54
N VAL A 27 23.21 -29.54 -42.99
CA VAL A 27 24.65 -29.54 -43.27
C VAL A 27 25.41 -29.63 -41.95
N VAL A 28 26.19 -30.69 -41.83
CA VAL A 28 27.11 -30.98 -40.73
C VAL A 28 28.31 -30.04 -40.82
N ALA A 29 28.64 -29.34 -39.74
CA ALA A 29 29.92 -28.67 -39.57
C ALA A 29 30.49 -28.92 -38.17
N THR A 30 31.73 -29.41 -38.17
CA THR A 30 32.57 -29.89 -37.07
C THR A 30 33.02 -28.79 -36.12
N SER A 31 32.95 -29.03 -34.80
CA SER A 31 33.48 -28.16 -33.76
C SER A 31 35.00 -28.36 -33.56
N SER A 32 35.73 -27.25 -33.46
CA SER A 32 37.12 -27.18 -33.00
C SER A 32 37.14 -26.85 -31.50
N ARG A 33 37.97 -27.59 -30.76
CA ARG A 33 38.24 -27.48 -29.32
C ARG A 33 38.84 -26.11 -28.96
N ALA A 34 38.28 -25.47 -27.94
CA ALA A 34 38.99 -24.51 -27.08
C ALA A 34 38.83 -24.96 -25.61
N GLY A 35 39.94 -24.95 -24.87
CA GLY A 35 40.14 -25.71 -23.63
C GLY A 35 39.41 -25.19 -22.40
N ALA A 36 38.92 -26.14 -21.60
CA ALA A 36 38.37 -25.93 -20.28
C ALA A 36 39.48 -25.66 -19.25
N LEU A 37 39.34 -24.57 -18.50
CA LEU A 37 40.04 -24.34 -17.23
C LEU A 37 39.22 -25.02 -16.14
N SER A 38 39.73 -26.12 -15.58
CA SER A 38 39.10 -26.81 -14.45
C SER A 38 39.43 -26.08 -13.14
N GLY A 39 38.48 -25.30 -12.64
CA GLY A 39 38.41 -24.97 -11.22
C GLY A 39 37.84 -26.16 -10.46
N THR A 40 38.57 -26.65 -9.47
CA THR A 40 38.13 -27.70 -8.54
C THR A 40 36.96 -27.20 -7.70
N VAL A 41 35.76 -27.66 -8.01
CA VAL A 41 34.57 -27.54 -7.15
C VAL A 41 34.78 -28.50 -5.98
N ALA A 42 34.85 -27.97 -4.76
CA ALA A 42 34.77 -28.78 -3.55
C ALA A 42 33.42 -29.51 -3.56
N GLY A 43 33.45 -30.83 -3.40
CA GLY A 43 32.27 -31.67 -3.55
C GLY A 43 31.33 -31.54 -2.37
N ASP A 44 30.29 -30.73 -2.53
CA ASP A 44 29.03 -30.95 -1.82
C ASP A 44 28.24 -32.02 -2.56
N SER A 45 27.70 -32.98 -1.81
CA SER A 45 26.75 -33.94 -2.35
C SER A 45 25.49 -33.17 -2.81
N PRO A 46 24.87 -33.52 -3.94
CA PRO A 46 23.68 -32.82 -4.42
C PRO A 46 22.59 -32.85 -3.34
N MET A 47 22.10 -31.67 -2.95
CA MET A 47 20.95 -31.51 -2.06
C MET A 47 19.74 -32.22 -2.66
N PHE A 48 18.94 -32.90 -1.84
CA PHE A 48 17.76 -33.60 -2.34
C PHE A 48 16.71 -32.57 -2.80
N THR A 49 16.34 -32.62 -4.08
CA THR A 49 15.19 -31.88 -4.62
C THR A 49 13.94 -32.71 -4.45
N PHE A 50 12.94 -32.20 -3.73
CA PHE A 50 11.68 -32.94 -3.59
C PHE A 50 10.91 -32.95 -4.93
N PRO A 51 10.05 -33.96 -5.17
CA PRO A 51 9.40 -34.12 -6.47
C PRO A 51 8.50 -32.94 -6.83
N ALA A 52 8.52 -32.50 -8.09
CA ALA A 52 7.62 -31.44 -8.59
C ALA A 52 6.13 -31.75 -8.35
N SER A 53 5.75 -33.02 -8.27
CA SER A 53 4.38 -33.43 -7.93
C SER A 53 3.95 -33.07 -6.50
N ALA A 54 4.89 -32.75 -5.60
CA ALA A 54 4.57 -32.32 -4.25
C ALA A 54 3.99 -30.89 -4.20
N ASP A 55 4.15 -30.13 -5.28
CA ASP A 55 3.68 -28.75 -5.44
C ASP A 55 2.43 -28.65 -6.35
N ILE A 56 1.88 -29.78 -6.80
CA ILE A 56 0.76 -29.82 -7.74
C ILE A 56 -0.51 -30.24 -7.02
N GLY A 57 -1.43 -29.29 -6.82
CA GLY A 57 -2.74 -29.51 -6.23
C GLY A 57 -3.70 -30.22 -7.17
N PRO A 58 -4.84 -30.73 -6.66
CA PRO A 58 -5.89 -31.25 -7.52
C PRO A 58 -6.37 -30.19 -8.51
N ASN A 59 -6.59 -30.60 -9.75
CA ASN A 59 -7.15 -29.72 -10.77
C ASN A 59 -8.61 -29.38 -10.42
N VAL A 60 -8.86 -28.16 -9.94
CA VAL A 60 -10.17 -27.63 -9.57
C VAL A 60 -10.61 -26.55 -10.56
N LEU A 61 -11.92 -26.36 -10.73
CA LEU A 61 -12.48 -25.31 -11.57
C LEU A 61 -13.26 -24.34 -10.67
N PRO A 62 -12.90 -23.05 -10.61
CA PRO A 62 -13.67 -22.07 -9.85
C PRO A 62 -15.15 -22.10 -10.25
N ASN A 63 -16.06 -22.08 -9.27
CA ASN A 63 -17.49 -22.23 -9.51
C ASN A 63 -18.07 -21.14 -10.41
N ILE A 64 -17.47 -19.95 -10.43
CA ILE A 64 -17.86 -18.86 -11.35
C ILE A 64 -17.62 -19.18 -12.82
N PHE A 65 -16.74 -20.14 -13.12
CA PHE A 65 -16.41 -20.60 -14.47
C PHE A 65 -16.96 -22.01 -14.76
N ASP A 66 -17.52 -22.69 -13.75
CA ASP A 66 -18.08 -24.02 -13.92
C ASP A 66 -19.52 -23.98 -14.46
N PRO A 67 -19.77 -24.43 -15.70
CA PRO A 67 -21.13 -24.48 -16.25
C PRO A 67 -22.04 -25.48 -15.50
N GLN A 68 -21.48 -26.35 -14.66
CA GLN A 68 -22.22 -27.27 -13.79
C GLN A 68 -22.48 -26.72 -12.39
N ALA A 69 -21.95 -25.53 -12.05
CA ALA A 69 -22.20 -24.90 -10.77
C ALA A 69 -23.69 -24.61 -10.59
N VAL A 70 -24.23 -25.04 -9.46
CA VAL A 70 -25.62 -24.79 -9.09
C VAL A 70 -25.75 -23.34 -8.65
N ASN A 71 -26.74 -22.64 -9.21
CA ASN A 71 -27.08 -21.28 -8.78
C ASN A 71 -27.96 -21.35 -7.52
N VAL A 72 -27.36 -21.09 -6.36
CA VAL A 72 -28.04 -21.12 -5.05
C VAL A 72 -29.22 -20.15 -4.96
N GLN A 73 -29.16 -19.00 -5.64
CA GLN A 73 -30.27 -18.03 -5.68
C GLN A 73 -31.54 -18.60 -6.32
N SER A 74 -31.43 -19.68 -7.09
CA SER A 74 -32.56 -20.31 -7.79
C SER A 74 -33.12 -21.56 -7.10
N VAL A 75 -32.37 -22.16 -6.17
CA VAL A 75 -32.72 -23.46 -5.57
C VAL A 75 -32.86 -23.42 -4.05
N CYS A 76 -32.19 -22.49 -3.36
CA CYS A 76 -32.23 -22.41 -1.91
C CYS A 76 -33.47 -21.66 -1.42
N PRO A 77 -34.05 -22.05 -0.27
CA PRO A 77 -35.33 -21.51 0.19
C PRO A 77 -35.21 -20.13 0.85
N GLY A 78 -34.00 -19.71 1.23
CA GLY A 78 -33.81 -18.52 2.07
C GLY A 78 -34.27 -18.74 3.51
N TYR A 79 -34.42 -17.65 4.25
CA TYR A 79 -34.81 -17.67 5.66
C TYR A 79 -36.10 -16.87 5.91
N THR A 80 -36.71 -17.06 7.08
CA THR A 80 -37.84 -16.27 7.58
C THR A 80 -37.50 -15.75 8.97
N ALA A 81 -37.63 -14.44 9.19
CA ALA A 81 -37.46 -13.84 10.50
C ALA A 81 -38.71 -14.01 11.37
N THR A 82 -38.51 -14.44 12.62
CA THR A 82 -39.54 -14.57 13.65
C THR A 82 -39.01 -14.01 14.98
N ASN A 83 -39.88 -13.85 15.98
CA ASN A 83 -39.50 -13.40 17.32
C ASN A 83 -38.68 -12.09 17.33
N ALA A 84 -38.95 -11.17 16.41
CA ALA A 84 -38.24 -9.90 16.33
C ALA A 84 -38.50 -9.07 17.60
N GLN A 85 -37.45 -8.70 18.31
CA GLN A 85 -37.48 -7.94 19.55
C GLN A 85 -36.60 -6.69 19.41
N LYS A 86 -37.12 -5.55 19.85
CA LYS A 86 -36.30 -4.34 20.00
C LYS A 86 -35.43 -4.49 21.24
N THR A 87 -34.15 -4.18 21.12
CA THR A 87 -33.23 -4.02 22.24
C THR A 87 -33.05 -2.53 22.53
N GLU A 88 -32.32 -2.19 23.59
CA GLU A 88 -32.01 -0.78 23.92
C GLU A 88 -31.29 -0.07 22.76
N LYS A 89 -30.34 -0.76 22.14
CA LYS A 89 -29.48 -0.24 21.07
C LYS A 89 -29.74 -0.87 19.70
N GLY A 90 -30.89 -1.50 19.46
CA GLY A 90 -31.14 -2.15 18.16
C GLY A 90 -32.28 -3.16 18.15
N LEU A 91 -32.08 -4.30 17.49
CA LEU A 91 -33.06 -5.38 17.42
C LEU A 91 -32.40 -6.74 17.26
N THR A 92 -33.11 -7.79 17.67
CA THR A 92 -32.74 -9.19 17.41
C THR A 92 -33.91 -9.92 16.78
N ALA A 93 -33.65 -10.92 15.94
CA ALA A 93 -34.66 -11.83 15.43
C ALA A 93 -34.10 -13.24 15.27
N ASP A 94 -34.98 -14.24 15.33
CA ASP A 94 -34.65 -15.62 14.98
C ASP A 94 -34.87 -15.78 13.48
N LEU A 95 -33.87 -16.26 12.73
CA LEU A 95 -34.05 -16.61 11.32
C LEU A 95 -34.12 -18.13 11.20
N THR A 96 -35.22 -18.65 10.67
CA THR A 96 -35.40 -20.08 10.41
C THR A 96 -35.45 -20.32 8.91
N LEU A 97 -34.82 -21.38 8.44
CA LEU A 97 -34.83 -21.77 7.03
C LEU A 97 -36.28 -21.85 6.51
N ALA A 98 -36.57 -21.18 5.39
CA ALA A 98 -37.95 -20.99 4.90
C ALA A 98 -38.52 -22.20 4.15
N GLY A 99 -37.75 -23.28 4.03
CA GLY A 99 -38.11 -24.49 3.30
C GLY A 99 -37.10 -25.62 3.54
N PRO A 100 -37.18 -26.72 2.79
CA PRO A 100 -36.20 -27.81 2.89
C PRO A 100 -34.77 -27.31 2.59
N PRO A 101 -33.75 -27.84 3.29
CA PRO A 101 -32.36 -27.47 3.04
C PRO A 101 -31.93 -27.86 1.62
N CYS A 102 -31.30 -26.93 0.92
CA CYS A 102 -30.78 -27.11 -0.42
C CYS A 102 -29.45 -27.87 -0.41
N ASN A 103 -28.62 -27.69 0.63
CA ASN A 103 -27.32 -28.34 0.85
C ASN A 103 -26.45 -28.36 -0.43
N VAL A 104 -26.27 -27.22 -1.06
CA VAL A 104 -25.64 -27.13 -2.38
C VAL A 104 -24.13 -27.21 -2.24
N TYR A 105 -23.55 -26.34 -1.41
CA TYR A 105 -22.10 -26.21 -1.23
C TYR A 105 -21.62 -26.47 0.22
N GLY A 106 -22.56 -26.75 1.11
CA GLY A 106 -22.35 -27.19 2.48
C GLY A 106 -23.65 -27.75 3.06
N ASN A 107 -23.73 -27.88 4.38
CA ASN A 107 -24.97 -28.19 5.09
C ASN A 107 -25.66 -26.91 5.57
N ASP A 108 -26.92 -26.71 5.18
CA ASP A 108 -27.72 -25.54 5.61
C ASP A 108 -27.84 -25.48 7.14
N ILE A 109 -27.69 -24.27 7.69
CA ILE A 109 -27.87 -24.03 9.12
C ILE A 109 -29.32 -23.63 9.40
N GLU A 110 -30.13 -24.57 9.88
CA GLU A 110 -31.59 -24.38 10.03
C GLU A 110 -32.00 -23.16 10.88
N HIS A 111 -31.21 -22.82 11.90
CA HIS A 111 -31.52 -21.77 12.86
C HIS A 111 -30.37 -20.77 12.99
N LEU A 112 -30.59 -19.55 12.54
CA LEU A 112 -29.69 -18.41 12.70
C LEU A 112 -30.28 -17.38 13.66
N LYS A 113 -29.43 -16.46 14.11
CA LYS A 113 -29.80 -15.28 14.89
C LYS A 113 -29.36 -14.02 14.15
N LEU A 114 -30.31 -13.12 13.91
CA LEU A 114 -30.04 -11.75 13.50
C LEU A 114 -29.84 -10.89 14.75
N THR A 115 -28.75 -10.12 14.78
CA THR A 115 -28.53 -9.04 15.74
C THR A 115 -28.20 -7.78 14.95
N VAL A 116 -28.93 -6.71 15.23
CA VAL A 116 -28.63 -5.38 14.70
C VAL A 116 -28.33 -4.48 15.88
N GLU A 117 -27.23 -3.75 15.80
CA GLU A 117 -26.78 -2.82 16.82
C GLU A 117 -26.48 -1.46 16.19
N PHE A 118 -27.12 -0.42 16.71
CA PHE A 118 -26.73 0.97 16.46
C PHE A 118 -25.52 1.26 17.37
N GLN A 119 -24.34 1.38 16.76
CA GLN A 119 -23.08 1.47 17.50
C GLN A 119 -22.58 2.90 17.66
N ALA A 120 -22.94 3.79 16.73
CA ALA A 120 -22.68 5.22 16.80
C ALA A 120 -23.76 5.95 16.00
N ASP A 121 -23.79 7.28 16.03
CA ASP A 121 -24.72 8.04 15.18
C ASP A 121 -24.52 7.76 13.67
N ASN A 122 -23.31 7.33 13.27
CA ASN A 122 -22.90 7.09 11.90
C ASN A 122 -22.52 5.62 11.62
N ARG A 123 -22.78 4.69 12.55
CA ARG A 123 -22.40 3.28 12.41
C ARG A 123 -23.50 2.32 12.88
N ILE A 124 -23.85 1.36 12.02
CA ILE A 124 -24.72 0.21 12.35
C ILE A 124 -23.95 -1.08 12.10
N ASN A 125 -24.06 -2.03 13.02
CA ASN A 125 -23.66 -3.42 12.84
C ASN A 125 -24.89 -4.29 12.52
N VAL A 126 -24.76 -5.17 11.53
CA VAL A 126 -25.73 -6.23 11.21
C VAL A 126 -25.00 -7.56 11.23
N GLN A 127 -25.34 -8.39 12.21
CA GLN A 127 -24.74 -9.70 12.43
C GLN A 127 -25.77 -10.81 12.21
N ILE A 128 -25.42 -11.79 11.39
CA ILE A 128 -26.15 -13.05 11.22
C ILE A 128 -25.17 -14.21 11.42
N GLN A 129 -25.51 -15.08 12.37
CA GLN A 129 -24.70 -16.23 12.76
C GLN A 129 -25.60 -17.39 13.23
N PRO A 130 -25.10 -18.62 13.36
CA PRO A 130 -25.89 -19.73 13.91
C PRO A 130 -26.42 -19.41 15.30
N ARG A 131 -27.67 -19.78 15.55
CA ARG A 131 -28.30 -19.58 16.87
C ARG A 131 -27.73 -20.52 17.92
N TYR A 132 -27.30 -21.70 17.49
CA TYR A 132 -26.81 -22.77 18.34
C TYR A 132 -25.41 -23.18 17.90
N THR A 133 -24.40 -22.73 18.64
CA THR A 133 -23.01 -23.17 18.50
C THR A 133 -22.60 -23.88 19.78
N GLY A 134 -21.80 -24.94 19.64
CA GLY A 134 -21.13 -25.61 20.74
C GLY A 134 -19.64 -25.27 20.75
N PRO A 135 -18.92 -25.54 21.85
CA PRO A 135 -17.50 -25.22 21.94
C PRO A 135 -16.63 -25.81 20.82
N GLY A 136 -17.02 -26.96 20.27
CA GLY A 136 -16.28 -27.63 19.20
C GLY A 136 -16.48 -27.07 17.79
N ASN A 137 -17.48 -26.20 17.57
CA ASN A 137 -17.77 -25.63 16.26
C ASN A 137 -17.99 -24.10 16.25
N GLU A 138 -17.93 -23.44 17.40
CA GLU A 138 -18.16 -22.00 17.52
C GLU A 138 -17.20 -21.18 16.65
N THR A 139 -15.91 -21.52 16.66
CA THR A 139 -14.84 -20.82 15.92
C THR A 139 -14.98 -20.94 14.40
N TRP A 140 -15.75 -21.90 13.91
CA TRP A 140 -16.03 -22.08 12.48
C TRP A 140 -16.95 -20.98 11.94
N PHE A 141 -17.77 -20.41 12.82
CA PHE A 141 -18.81 -19.43 12.47
C PHE A 141 -18.50 -18.05 13.03
N ILE A 142 -17.97 -17.99 14.25
CA ILE A 142 -17.76 -16.74 14.99
C ILE A 142 -16.27 -16.49 15.07
N LEU A 143 -15.80 -15.47 14.35
CA LEU A 143 -14.43 -14.98 14.46
C LEU A 143 -14.21 -14.45 15.89
N PRO A 144 -13.23 -14.99 16.66
CA PRO A 144 -12.97 -14.52 18.02
C PRO A 144 -12.53 -13.06 18.08
N GLU A 145 -13.09 -12.31 19.03
CA GLU A 145 -12.80 -10.87 19.21
C GLU A 145 -11.36 -10.60 19.68
N VAL A 146 -10.71 -11.58 20.32
CA VAL A 146 -9.29 -11.48 20.71
C VAL A 146 -8.34 -11.47 19.51
N LEU A 147 -8.75 -12.09 18.39
CA LEU A 147 -7.97 -12.12 17.16
C LEU A 147 -8.24 -10.89 16.30
N VAL A 148 -9.51 -10.54 16.13
CA VAL A 148 -9.95 -9.35 15.39
C VAL A 148 -11.05 -8.68 16.20
N PRO A 149 -10.80 -7.55 16.88
CA PRO A 149 -11.79 -6.91 17.73
C PRO A 149 -13.08 -6.53 17.00
N ARG A 150 -14.20 -6.51 17.73
CA ARG A 150 -15.43 -5.88 17.25
C ARG A 150 -15.49 -4.43 17.73
N PRO A 151 -16.02 -3.50 16.92
CA PRO A 151 -16.35 -2.16 17.39
C PRO A 151 -17.34 -2.20 18.54
N GLU A 152 -17.05 -1.46 19.60
CA GLU A 152 -17.97 -1.23 20.70
C GLU A 152 -19.05 -0.19 20.32
N ALA A 153 -20.23 -0.30 20.93
CA ALA A 153 -21.29 0.68 20.81
C ALA A 153 -21.08 1.85 21.78
N GLU A 154 -21.11 3.09 21.27
CA GLU A 154 -21.03 4.31 22.07
C GLU A 154 -22.15 4.36 23.13
N PRO A 155 -21.91 4.98 24.30
CA PRO A 155 -22.87 4.96 25.41
C PRO A 155 -24.27 5.47 25.05
N ASP A 156 -24.35 6.50 24.21
CA ASP A 156 -25.58 7.16 23.76
C ASP A 156 -26.10 6.66 22.41
N ALA A 157 -25.45 5.66 21.79
CA ALA A 157 -25.88 5.09 20.52
C ALA A 157 -27.27 4.45 20.63
N ASN A 158 -28.17 4.84 19.72
CA ASN A 158 -29.53 4.34 19.65
C ASN A 158 -30.15 4.59 18.26
N ALA A 159 -31.28 3.93 17.99
CA ALA A 159 -31.98 4.02 16.70
C ALA A 159 -32.49 5.43 16.34
N ALA A 160 -32.85 6.24 17.34
CA ALA A 160 -33.38 7.58 17.11
C ALA A 160 -32.26 8.57 16.73
N GLY A 161 -31.10 8.47 17.37
CA GLY A 161 -29.92 9.29 17.10
C GLY A 161 -29.14 8.88 15.84
N SER A 162 -29.28 7.64 15.37
CA SER A 162 -28.60 7.16 14.17
C SER A 162 -28.99 7.94 12.90
N LYS A 163 -28.01 8.26 12.07
CA LYS A 163 -28.14 8.80 10.70
C LYS A 163 -28.46 7.72 9.67
N LEU A 164 -28.32 6.46 10.06
CA LEU A 164 -28.71 5.28 9.28
C LEU A 164 -30.05 4.73 9.80
N GLU A 165 -30.85 4.19 8.89
CA GLU A 165 -32.05 3.43 9.22
C GLU A 165 -31.96 2.02 8.64
N ILE A 166 -32.61 1.07 9.31
CA ILE A 166 -32.68 -0.31 8.87
C ILE A 166 -34.13 -0.79 8.89
N SER A 167 -34.52 -1.50 7.83
CA SER A 167 -35.80 -2.21 7.71
C SER A 167 -35.57 -3.65 7.29
N TRP A 168 -36.52 -4.53 7.58
CA TRP A 168 -36.48 -5.92 7.14
C TRP A 168 -37.87 -6.38 6.67
N SER A 169 -37.91 -7.42 5.84
CA SER A 169 -39.12 -8.03 5.27
C SER A 169 -38.97 -9.54 5.23
N ASN A 170 -40.09 -10.28 5.24
CA ASN A 170 -40.14 -11.72 4.95
C ASN A 170 -40.74 -12.01 3.56
N GLU A 171 -40.99 -10.99 2.74
CA GLU A 171 -41.62 -11.13 1.43
C GLU A 171 -40.58 -11.00 0.30
N PRO A 172 -40.37 -12.03 -0.55
CA PRO A 172 -40.87 -13.40 -0.43
C PRO A 172 -40.12 -14.24 0.62
N THR A 173 -38.93 -13.80 1.03
CA THR A 173 -38.09 -14.39 2.09
C THR A 173 -37.44 -13.26 2.90
N PHE A 174 -36.76 -13.60 3.99
CA PHE A 174 -36.03 -12.66 4.82
C PHE A 174 -35.07 -11.80 4.00
N SER A 175 -35.20 -10.49 4.14
CA SER A 175 -34.30 -9.48 3.59
C SER A 175 -34.17 -8.30 4.56
N PHE A 176 -33.07 -7.57 4.47
CA PHE A 176 -32.88 -6.31 5.18
C PHE A 176 -32.35 -5.22 4.25
N THR A 177 -32.61 -3.97 4.61
CA THR A 177 -32.24 -2.78 3.86
C THR A 177 -31.72 -1.72 4.82
N VAL A 178 -30.52 -1.21 4.55
CA VAL A 178 -29.89 -0.09 5.25
C VAL A 178 -29.95 1.15 4.36
N LYS A 179 -30.48 2.26 4.89
CA LYS A 179 -30.58 3.55 4.18
C LYS A 179 -29.92 4.67 4.96
N ARG A 180 -29.43 5.67 4.23
CA ARG A 180 -29.01 6.95 4.80
C ARG A 180 -30.23 7.87 4.97
N LYS A 181 -30.44 8.39 6.17
CA LYS A 181 -31.59 9.27 6.46
C LYS A 181 -31.49 10.63 5.76
N GLU A 182 -30.28 11.18 5.60
CA GLU A 182 -30.07 12.52 5.04
C GLU A 182 -30.44 12.62 3.56
N THR A 183 -30.01 11.65 2.76
CA THR A 183 -30.21 11.58 1.31
C THR A 183 -31.41 10.71 0.92
N GLY A 184 -31.80 9.75 1.78
CA GLY A 184 -32.85 8.76 1.53
C GLY A 184 -32.43 7.59 0.64
N ASP A 185 -31.16 7.46 0.27
CA ASP A 185 -30.68 6.42 -0.62
C ASP A 185 -30.41 5.09 0.11
N VAL A 186 -30.57 3.98 -0.62
CA VAL A 186 -30.31 2.62 -0.13
C VAL A 186 -28.82 2.32 -0.26
N LEU A 187 -28.15 2.15 0.88
CA LEU A 187 -26.71 1.86 0.92
C LEU A 187 -26.44 0.37 0.71
N PHE A 188 -27.31 -0.48 1.26
CA PHE A 188 -27.23 -1.92 1.13
C PHE A 188 -28.61 -2.55 1.28
N THR A 189 -28.97 -3.50 0.42
CA THR A 189 -30.23 -4.24 0.52
C THR A 189 -30.11 -5.66 0.00
N THR A 190 -30.56 -6.63 0.80
CA THR A 190 -30.69 -8.02 0.34
C THR A 190 -32.06 -8.31 -0.29
N GLU A 191 -32.90 -7.29 -0.47
CA GLU A 191 -34.21 -7.44 -1.12
C GLU A 191 -34.07 -7.95 -2.55
N GLY A 192 -34.90 -8.91 -2.93
CA GLY A 192 -34.83 -9.57 -4.25
C GLY A 192 -33.72 -10.62 -4.37
N ARG A 193 -32.99 -10.93 -3.29
CA ARG A 193 -31.98 -11.98 -3.22
C ARG A 193 -32.29 -12.97 -2.10
N VAL A 194 -31.86 -14.21 -2.28
CA VAL A 194 -31.97 -15.28 -1.29
C VAL A 194 -30.73 -15.24 -0.41
N LEU A 195 -30.92 -15.12 0.90
CA LEU A 195 -29.85 -15.33 1.87
C LEU A 195 -29.56 -16.83 1.98
N VAL A 196 -28.33 -17.25 1.69
CA VAL A 196 -27.87 -18.64 1.80
C VAL A 196 -26.83 -18.72 2.90
N TYR A 197 -26.98 -19.68 3.82
CA TYR A 197 -26.07 -19.86 4.95
C TYR A 197 -25.92 -21.36 5.24
N GLU A 198 -24.80 -21.90 4.77
CA GLU A 198 -24.35 -23.28 4.97
C GLU A 198 -23.03 -23.27 5.76
N ASP A 199 -22.63 -24.41 6.31
CA ASP A 199 -21.41 -24.54 7.14
C ASP A 199 -20.07 -24.32 6.41
N GLN A 200 -20.07 -24.38 5.08
CA GLN A 200 -18.91 -24.10 4.21
C GLN A 200 -19.21 -23.13 3.06
N PHE A 201 -20.40 -22.51 3.07
CA PHE A 201 -20.77 -21.58 2.02
C PHE A 201 -21.85 -20.59 2.50
N ILE A 202 -21.56 -19.30 2.39
CA ILE A 202 -22.53 -18.23 2.69
C ILE A 202 -22.62 -17.34 1.46
N GLU A 203 -23.83 -17.06 0.99
CA GLU A 203 -24.06 -16.10 -0.09
C GLU A 203 -25.10 -15.05 0.31
N PHE A 204 -24.73 -13.79 0.15
CA PHE A 204 -25.60 -12.63 0.29
C PHE A 204 -25.10 -11.51 -0.62
N GLY A 205 -25.91 -10.50 -0.88
CA GLY A 205 -25.50 -9.41 -1.76
C GLY A 205 -26.41 -8.22 -1.70
N SER A 206 -26.01 -7.16 -2.39
CA SER A 206 -26.80 -5.95 -2.52
C SER A 206 -26.93 -5.52 -3.96
N SER A 207 -28.14 -5.11 -4.33
CA SER A 207 -28.33 -4.30 -5.53
C SER A 207 -27.61 -2.96 -5.36
N LEU A 208 -26.96 -2.46 -6.42
CA LEU A 208 -26.27 -1.17 -6.42
C LEU A 208 -26.78 -0.30 -7.58
N PRO A 209 -26.63 1.03 -7.51
CA PRO A 209 -26.94 1.91 -8.63
C PRO A 209 -26.10 1.59 -9.87
N GLU A 210 -26.63 1.86 -11.06
CA GLU A 210 -25.85 1.74 -12.30
C GLU A 210 -24.58 2.61 -12.24
N ASN A 211 -23.46 2.07 -12.72
CA ASN A 211 -22.16 2.77 -12.74
C ASN A 211 -21.68 3.22 -11.34
N TYR A 212 -21.91 2.39 -10.30
CA TYR A 212 -21.43 2.65 -8.94
C TYR A 212 -19.92 2.95 -8.86
N ASN A 213 -19.52 3.66 -7.81
CA ASN A 213 -18.12 4.05 -7.58
C ASN A 213 -17.56 3.32 -6.36
N LEU A 214 -17.15 2.06 -6.57
CA LEU A 214 -16.55 1.25 -5.51
C LEU A 214 -15.02 1.35 -5.50
N TYR A 215 -14.46 1.38 -4.30
CA TYR A 215 -13.02 1.41 -4.01
C TYR A 215 -12.73 0.49 -2.81
N GLY A 216 -11.61 -0.25 -2.79
CA GLY A 216 -11.24 -1.18 -1.70
C GLY A 216 -11.18 -2.64 -2.17
N LEU A 217 -11.56 -3.58 -1.30
CA LEU A 217 -11.57 -5.03 -1.57
C LEU A 217 -10.20 -5.56 -2.04
N GLY A 218 -9.17 -5.30 -1.24
CA GLY A 218 -7.81 -5.75 -1.49
C GLY A 218 -7.46 -7.04 -0.73
N GLU A 219 -6.33 -7.66 -1.00
CA GLU A 219 -5.24 -7.14 -1.82
C GLU A 219 -5.22 -7.71 -3.24
N VAL A 220 -5.08 -6.84 -4.25
CA VAL A 220 -5.00 -7.17 -5.68
C VAL A 220 -4.31 -6.05 -6.45
N MET A 221 -3.77 -6.36 -7.63
CA MET A 221 -3.34 -5.35 -8.60
C MET A 221 -4.49 -4.97 -9.55
N HIS A 222 -5.01 -3.75 -9.42
CA HIS A 222 -6.10 -3.21 -10.25
C HIS A 222 -6.09 -1.68 -10.30
N GLY A 223 -6.91 -1.09 -11.16
CA GLY A 223 -7.26 0.33 -11.09
C GLY A 223 -7.93 0.69 -9.76
N PHE A 224 -7.91 1.97 -9.38
CA PHE A 224 -8.41 2.35 -8.04
C PHE A 224 -9.92 2.20 -7.91
N ARG A 225 -10.68 2.66 -8.92
CA ARG A 225 -12.11 2.40 -9.02
C ARG A 225 -12.31 0.99 -9.60
N LEU A 226 -13.06 0.16 -8.88
CA LEU A 226 -13.16 -1.28 -9.16
C LEU A 226 -13.96 -1.63 -10.43
N GLY A 227 -14.73 -0.69 -10.97
CA GLY A 227 -15.69 -0.97 -12.04
C GLY A 227 -16.81 -1.92 -11.60
N ASN A 228 -17.53 -2.49 -12.56
CA ASN A 228 -18.76 -3.26 -12.33
C ASN A 228 -18.81 -4.62 -13.05
N ASN A 229 -17.66 -5.15 -13.46
CA ASN A 229 -17.56 -6.48 -14.07
C ASN A 229 -16.26 -7.15 -13.61
N LEU A 230 -16.26 -7.56 -12.35
CA LEU A 230 -15.04 -7.98 -11.67
C LEU A 230 -15.34 -9.03 -10.61
N THR A 231 -14.42 -9.97 -10.42
CA THR A 231 -14.44 -10.89 -9.27
C THR A 231 -13.22 -10.59 -8.41
N ARG A 232 -13.44 -10.42 -7.10
CA ARG A 232 -12.38 -10.28 -6.11
C ARG A 232 -12.31 -11.52 -5.25
N THR A 233 -11.18 -12.19 -5.27
CA THR A 233 -10.89 -13.28 -4.33
C THR A 233 -10.16 -12.70 -3.13
N LEU A 234 -10.60 -13.03 -1.92
CA LEU A 234 -9.98 -12.61 -0.67
C LEU A 234 -9.45 -13.85 0.03
N PHE A 235 -8.23 -14.21 -0.32
CA PHE A 235 -7.46 -15.32 0.22
C PHE A 235 -5.97 -14.97 0.09
N ALA A 236 -5.27 -14.83 1.21
CA ALA A 236 -3.84 -14.53 1.23
C ALA A 236 -3.08 -15.60 0.44
N ALA A 237 -2.25 -15.21 -0.51
CA ALA A 237 -1.56 -16.12 -1.41
C ALA A 237 -0.19 -15.58 -1.82
N ASP A 238 0.81 -16.47 -1.77
CA ASP A 238 2.16 -16.22 -2.26
C ASP A 238 2.14 -16.23 -3.80
N VAL A 239 1.84 -15.06 -4.37
CA VAL A 239 1.61 -14.86 -5.81
C VAL A 239 2.19 -13.52 -6.20
N GLY A 240 3.19 -13.50 -7.09
CA GLY A 240 3.75 -12.25 -7.60
C GLY A 240 2.73 -11.43 -8.40
N ASP A 241 2.23 -10.34 -7.81
CA ASP A 241 1.49 -9.19 -8.36
C ASP A 241 0.66 -9.40 -9.64
N ASN A 242 -0.06 -10.52 -9.74
CA ASN A 242 -0.89 -10.78 -10.91
C ASN A 242 -2.09 -9.81 -10.97
N LEU A 243 -2.40 -9.31 -12.16
CA LEU A 243 -3.54 -8.42 -12.34
C LEU A 243 -4.85 -9.14 -12.01
N ASP A 244 -5.70 -8.48 -11.21
CA ASP A 244 -7.03 -8.95 -10.82
C ASP A 244 -7.09 -10.29 -10.06
N ALA A 245 -5.95 -10.84 -9.63
CA ALA A 245 -5.86 -12.04 -8.81
C ALA A 245 -5.60 -11.71 -7.34
N ASN A 246 -5.99 -12.61 -6.44
CA ASN A 246 -5.63 -12.51 -5.03
C ASN A 246 -4.12 -12.67 -4.83
N ILE A 247 -3.57 -11.84 -3.95
CA ILE A 247 -2.16 -11.84 -3.56
C ILE A 247 -2.07 -11.88 -2.02
N TYR A 248 -1.22 -11.09 -1.38
CA TYR A 248 -0.73 -11.33 -0.02
C TYR A 248 -1.75 -11.01 1.10
N GLY A 249 -2.56 -9.97 0.95
CA GLY A 249 -3.45 -9.45 2.00
C GLY A 249 -4.95 -9.64 1.79
N ASN A 250 -5.72 -9.43 2.87
CA ASN A 250 -7.17 -9.58 2.92
C ASN A 250 -7.85 -8.41 3.65
N HIS A 251 -8.56 -7.57 2.89
CA HIS A 251 -9.19 -6.33 3.35
C HIS A 251 -10.63 -6.22 2.84
N PRO A 252 -11.61 -6.86 3.50
CA PRO A 252 -13.01 -6.94 3.08
C PRO A 252 -13.80 -5.65 3.40
N ILE A 253 -13.23 -4.49 3.08
CA ILE A 253 -13.87 -3.18 3.16
C ILE A 253 -13.98 -2.55 1.77
N TYR A 254 -15.12 -1.92 1.49
CA TYR A 254 -15.27 -1.04 0.35
C TYR A 254 -15.90 0.31 0.71
N LEU A 255 -15.59 1.33 -0.09
CA LEU A 255 -16.24 2.63 -0.10
C LEU A 255 -17.11 2.76 -1.35
N ASP A 256 -18.30 3.33 -1.23
CA ASP A 256 -19.22 3.66 -2.34
C ASP A 256 -19.49 5.16 -2.36
N THR A 257 -19.01 5.86 -3.38
CA THR A 257 -19.23 7.32 -3.55
C THR A 257 -20.38 7.60 -4.51
N ARG A 258 -21.34 8.42 -4.07
CA ARG A 258 -22.54 8.78 -4.81
C ARG A 258 -22.66 10.28 -4.97
N TYR A 259 -23.19 10.71 -6.12
CA TYR A 259 -23.30 12.12 -6.49
C TYR A 259 -24.75 12.56 -6.57
N PHE A 260 -25.01 13.78 -6.12
CA PHE A 260 -26.32 14.39 -6.05
C PHE A 260 -26.25 15.84 -6.56
N THR A 261 -27.34 16.35 -7.12
CA THR A 261 -27.57 17.79 -7.27
C THR A 261 -28.44 18.30 -6.13
N LYS A 262 -28.21 19.54 -5.71
CA LYS A 262 -29.00 20.21 -4.68
C LYS A 262 -29.80 21.36 -5.30
N ASP A 263 -31.12 21.33 -5.14
CA ASP A 263 -31.98 22.43 -5.61
C ASP A 263 -32.01 23.62 -4.63
N GLU A 264 -32.69 24.71 -5.01
CA GLU A 264 -32.82 25.93 -4.18
C GLU A 264 -33.51 25.68 -2.83
N SER A 265 -34.35 24.64 -2.72
CA SER A 265 -34.99 24.24 -1.46
C SER A 265 -34.07 23.42 -0.56
N GLY A 266 -32.90 23.04 -1.07
CA GLY A 266 -31.93 22.19 -0.41
C GLY A 266 -32.18 20.69 -0.58
N LYS A 267 -33.15 20.29 -1.42
CA LYS A 267 -33.46 18.89 -1.67
C LYS A 267 -32.38 18.27 -2.57
N LEU A 268 -31.93 17.08 -2.18
CA LEU A 268 -30.94 16.29 -2.92
C LEU A 268 -31.64 15.38 -3.95
N SER A 269 -31.06 15.30 -5.15
CA SER A 269 -31.48 14.38 -6.21
C SER A 269 -30.27 13.60 -6.71
N TYR A 270 -30.34 12.28 -6.66
CA TYR A 270 -29.25 11.39 -7.09
C TYR A 270 -28.98 11.52 -8.59
N VAL A 271 -27.70 11.44 -8.98
CA VAL A 271 -27.24 11.52 -10.37
C VAL A 271 -26.46 10.25 -10.70
N THR A 272 -26.98 9.47 -11.65
CA THR A 272 -26.37 8.21 -12.11
C THR A 272 -25.15 8.44 -13.01
N ASP A 273 -25.19 9.45 -13.87
CA ASP A 273 -24.09 9.81 -14.77
C ASP A 273 -23.78 11.32 -14.70
N PRO A 274 -22.95 11.73 -13.73
CA PRO A 274 -22.63 13.14 -13.50
C PRO A 274 -21.55 13.67 -14.46
N ALA A 275 -21.89 13.80 -15.74
CA ALA A 275 -20.96 14.22 -16.80
C ALA A 275 -20.86 15.76 -17.01
N ASP A 276 -21.77 16.57 -16.46
CA ASP A 276 -21.77 18.03 -16.67
C ASP A 276 -20.78 18.72 -15.73
N LYS A 277 -19.62 19.08 -16.27
CA LYS A 277 -18.54 19.74 -15.50
C LYS A 277 -18.89 21.14 -14.99
N ASN A 278 -19.99 21.74 -15.45
CA ASN A 278 -20.46 23.04 -14.97
C ASN A 278 -21.51 22.92 -13.86
N ALA A 279 -22.06 21.72 -13.63
CA ALA A 279 -23.02 21.49 -12.56
C ALA A 279 -22.33 21.48 -11.19
N LYS A 280 -23.07 21.89 -10.16
CA LYS A 280 -22.62 21.80 -8.76
C LYS A 280 -23.14 20.51 -8.14
N TYR A 281 -22.24 19.57 -7.91
CA TYR A 281 -22.54 18.30 -7.27
C TYR A 281 -22.26 18.35 -5.77
N VAL A 282 -22.97 17.50 -5.04
CA VAL A 282 -22.68 17.13 -3.65
C VAL A 282 -22.46 15.62 -3.65
N SER A 283 -21.41 15.18 -2.98
CA SER A 283 -21.08 13.77 -2.85
C SER A 283 -21.38 13.25 -1.45
N TYR A 284 -21.84 12.01 -1.37
CA TYR A 284 -21.88 11.23 -0.14
C TYR A 284 -21.19 9.90 -0.39
N THR A 285 -20.23 9.55 0.45
CA THR A 285 -19.59 8.24 0.46
C THR A 285 -20.14 7.44 1.63
N ASN A 286 -20.36 6.13 1.46
CA ASN A 286 -20.58 5.18 2.56
C ASN A 286 -19.50 4.09 2.56
N GLY A 287 -19.32 3.43 3.70
CA GLY A 287 -18.42 2.28 3.83
C GLY A 287 -19.16 1.02 4.25
N VAL A 288 -18.71 -0.13 3.76
CA VAL A 288 -19.17 -1.45 4.22
C VAL A 288 -17.95 -2.32 4.48
N PHE A 289 -17.86 -2.86 5.70
CA PHE A 289 -16.83 -3.80 6.12
C PHE A 289 -17.46 -5.11 6.55
N LEU A 290 -16.96 -6.24 6.03
CA LEU A 290 -17.34 -7.58 6.46
C LEU A 290 -16.26 -8.16 7.37
N ARG A 291 -16.55 -8.31 8.66
CA ARG A 291 -15.64 -8.95 9.61
C ARG A 291 -15.72 -10.48 9.49
N ASN A 292 -14.92 -11.04 8.58
CA ASN A 292 -14.84 -12.47 8.32
C ASN A 292 -13.42 -12.84 7.87
N ALA A 293 -12.85 -13.92 8.43
CA ALA A 293 -11.48 -14.36 8.16
C ALA A 293 -11.40 -15.53 7.16
N HIS A 294 -12.52 -16.19 6.85
CA HIS A 294 -12.56 -17.25 5.85
C HIS A 294 -12.24 -16.71 4.46
N ALA A 295 -11.85 -17.60 3.56
CA ALA A 295 -11.67 -17.25 2.16
C ALA A 295 -12.99 -16.76 1.55
N GLN A 296 -12.92 -15.71 0.72
CA GLN A 296 -14.10 -15.06 0.17
C GLN A 296 -13.96 -14.82 -1.33
N GLU A 297 -15.10 -14.70 -2.00
CA GLU A 297 -15.21 -14.30 -3.38
C GLU A 297 -16.31 -13.24 -3.52
N VAL A 298 -15.97 -12.07 -4.02
CA VAL A 298 -16.87 -10.92 -4.15
C VAL A 298 -17.08 -10.62 -5.62
N LEU A 299 -18.33 -10.73 -6.08
CA LEU A 299 -18.70 -10.52 -7.47
C LEU A 299 -19.29 -9.13 -7.63
N LEU A 300 -18.60 -8.28 -8.39
CA LEU A 300 -19.09 -6.98 -8.85
C LEU A 300 -19.69 -7.14 -10.24
N ARG A 301 -21.00 -6.91 -10.35
CA ARG A 301 -21.77 -6.97 -11.60
C ARG A 301 -22.54 -5.67 -11.79
N PRO A 302 -23.04 -5.33 -12.99
CA PRO A 302 -23.80 -4.09 -13.21
C PRO A 302 -25.00 -3.95 -12.28
N GLU A 303 -25.64 -5.06 -11.90
CA GLU A 303 -26.79 -5.11 -11.00
C GLU A 303 -26.45 -4.98 -9.50
N GLY A 304 -25.18 -5.17 -9.11
CA GLY A 304 -24.78 -5.05 -7.71
C GLY A 304 -23.56 -5.87 -7.30
N ILE A 305 -23.44 -6.06 -6.00
CA ILE A 305 -22.36 -6.79 -5.32
C ILE A 305 -22.89 -8.08 -4.70
N THR A 306 -22.14 -9.18 -4.82
CA THR A 306 -22.45 -10.46 -4.17
C THR A 306 -21.24 -10.95 -3.40
N TRP A 307 -21.41 -11.25 -2.13
CA TRP A 307 -20.41 -11.87 -1.27
C TRP A 307 -20.65 -13.37 -1.19
N ARG A 308 -19.58 -14.14 -1.39
CA ARG A 308 -19.53 -15.58 -1.17
C ARG A 308 -18.39 -15.85 -0.20
N THR A 309 -18.66 -16.52 0.92
CA THR A 309 -17.60 -16.91 1.86
C THR A 309 -17.60 -18.41 2.05
N LEU A 310 -16.42 -18.98 2.28
CA LEU A 310 -16.24 -20.41 2.55
C LEU A 310 -16.57 -20.81 4.01
N GLY A 311 -17.17 -19.90 4.78
CA GLY A 311 -17.50 -20.09 6.19
C GLY A 311 -17.63 -18.76 6.93
N GLY A 312 -17.62 -18.86 8.27
CA GLY A 312 -17.68 -17.71 9.16
C GLY A 312 -19.11 -17.21 9.39
N SER A 313 -19.24 -15.89 9.52
CA SER A 313 -20.53 -15.20 9.74
C SER A 313 -20.68 -13.99 8.83
N ILE A 314 -21.92 -13.50 8.74
CA ILE A 314 -22.21 -12.20 8.13
C ILE A 314 -22.16 -11.18 9.26
N ASP A 315 -21.01 -10.55 9.47
CA ASP A 315 -20.79 -9.50 10.49
C ASP A 315 -20.45 -8.19 9.78
N LEU A 316 -21.49 -7.46 9.35
CA LEU A 316 -21.38 -6.28 8.50
C LEU A 316 -21.40 -5.00 9.34
N TYR A 317 -20.48 -4.08 9.02
CA TYR A 317 -20.44 -2.73 9.58
C TYR A 317 -20.70 -1.72 8.48
N PHE A 318 -21.72 -0.89 8.67
CA PHE A 318 -22.11 0.18 7.76
C PHE A 318 -21.66 1.51 8.33
N PHE A 319 -20.84 2.23 7.57
CA PHE A 319 -20.39 3.58 7.91
C PHE A 319 -21.14 4.59 7.05
N GLU A 320 -21.77 5.55 7.70
CA GLU A 320 -22.61 6.53 7.04
C GLU A 320 -21.77 7.45 6.14
N GLY A 321 -20.80 8.20 6.66
CA GLY A 321 -20.01 9.17 5.90
C GLY A 321 -20.04 10.56 6.56
N PRO A 322 -20.00 11.67 5.79
CA PRO A 322 -20.29 11.78 4.36
C PRO A 322 -19.08 11.66 3.41
N SER A 323 -17.84 11.77 3.88
CA SER A 323 -16.65 11.68 3.00
C SER A 323 -15.88 10.36 3.15
N ALA A 324 -15.06 10.02 2.15
CA ALA A 324 -14.15 8.87 2.23
C ALA A 324 -13.21 8.98 3.44
N GLN A 325 -12.70 10.18 3.74
CA GLN A 325 -11.82 10.40 4.89
C GLN A 325 -12.53 10.18 6.22
N ASP A 326 -13.80 10.60 6.36
CA ASP A 326 -14.59 10.37 7.57
C ASP A 326 -14.80 8.87 7.82
N ILE A 327 -15.04 8.10 6.76
CA ILE A 327 -15.23 6.65 6.85
C ILE A 327 -13.92 5.96 7.21
N ILE A 328 -12.83 6.26 6.51
CA ILE A 328 -11.51 5.68 6.76
C ILE A 328 -11.10 5.96 8.22
N LYS A 329 -11.32 7.17 8.70
CA LYS A 329 -11.09 7.55 10.10
C LYS A 329 -11.99 6.77 11.07
N SER A 330 -13.30 6.69 10.81
CA SER A 330 -14.24 5.94 11.65
C SER A 330 -13.89 4.46 11.70
N TYR A 331 -13.54 3.87 10.57
CA TYR A 331 -13.08 2.48 10.44
C TYR A 331 -11.83 2.23 11.30
N GLN A 332 -10.82 3.08 11.21
CA GLN A 332 -9.60 2.96 12.03
C GLN A 332 -9.88 3.17 13.52
N LEU A 333 -10.65 4.20 13.90
CA LEU A 333 -10.92 4.50 15.32
C LEU A 333 -11.77 3.44 16.01
N SER A 334 -12.71 2.84 15.28
CA SER A 334 -13.71 1.96 15.89
C SER A 334 -13.48 0.47 15.63
N THR A 335 -12.79 0.11 14.54
CA THR A 335 -12.77 -1.28 14.05
C THR A 335 -11.36 -1.86 13.99
N VAL A 336 -10.45 -1.18 13.27
CA VAL A 336 -9.15 -1.79 12.92
C VAL A 336 -7.95 -1.21 13.64
N GLY A 337 -8.15 -0.17 14.45
CA GLY A 337 -7.08 0.55 15.15
C GLY A 337 -6.44 1.62 14.29
N LEU A 338 -5.88 2.63 14.96
CA LEU A 338 -5.07 3.66 14.32
C LEU A 338 -3.70 3.08 13.91
N PRO A 339 -3.13 3.54 12.78
CA PRO A 339 -1.86 3.03 12.28
C PRO A 339 -0.70 3.36 13.20
N ALA A 340 0.32 2.51 13.20
CA ALA A 340 1.54 2.74 13.96
C ALA A 340 2.20 4.07 13.55
N MET A 341 2.53 4.91 14.54
CA MET A 341 3.42 6.04 14.31
C MET A 341 4.81 5.51 13.95
N GLN A 342 5.43 6.13 12.96
CA GLN A 342 6.71 5.68 12.41
C GLN A 342 7.88 6.44 13.05
N GLN A 343 9.08 5.84 13.07
CA GLN A 343 10.29 6.60 13.37
C GLN A 343 10.62 7.49 12.16
N TYR A 344 11.20 8.67 12.38
CA TYR A 344 11.45 9.64 11.30
C TYR A 344 12.35 9.08 10.19
N TRP A 345 13.37 8.27 10.56
CA TRP A 345 14.29 7.67 9.60
C TRP A 345 13.61 6.74 8.60
N THR A 346 12.50 6.10 8.97
CA THR A 346 11.78 5.16 8.09
C THR A 346 11.18 5.81 6.84
N LEU A 347 11.13 7.14 6.80
CA LEU A 347 10.72 7.92 5.62
C LEU A 347 11.90 8.22 4.68
N GLY A 348 13.14 7.83 5.03
CA GLY A 348 14.30 7.96 4.15
C GLY A 348 14.24 7.06 2.92
N PHE A 349 15.35 6.96 2.19
CA PHE A 349 15.48 5.99 1.09
C PHE A 349 16.11 4.67 1.57
N HIS A 350 15.56 3.55 1.09
CA HIS A 350 15.93 2.19 1.47
C HIS A 350 16.48 1.42 0.25
N GLN A 351 17.59 0.70 0.41
CA GLN A 351 18.15 -0.18 -0.62
C GLN A 351 18.16 -1.63 -0.15
N CYS A 352 17.67 -2.54 -0.99
CA CYS A 352 17.68 -3.98 -0.78
C CYS A 352 18.00 -4.73 -2.09
N ARG A 353 18.28 -6.02 -2.00
CA ARG A 353 18.38 -6.99 -3.11
C ARG A 353 18.42 -8.40 -2.52
N TRP A 354 17.75 -9.34 -3.19
CA TRP A 354 18.10 -10.75 -3.09
C TRP A 354 19.36 -11.02 -3.91
N GLY A 355 20.47 -11.37 -3.26
CA GLY A 355 21.75 -11.72 -3.88
C GLY A 355 22.95 -10.88 -3.46
N TYR A 356 22.85 -10.05 -2.41
CA TYR A 356 24.07 -9.49 -1.80
C TYR A 356 24.79 -10.62 -1.07
N SER A 357 25.97 -11.00 -1.57
CA SER A 357 26.55 -12.31 -1.21
C SER A 357 27.36 -12.34 0.09
N ASN A 358 27.72 -11.19 0.67
CA ASN A 358 28.45 -11.08 1.94
C ASN A 358 28.49 -9.62 2.43
N TRP A 359 29.00 -9.41 3.65
CA TRP A 359 29.18 -8.06 4.23
C TRP A 359 30.01 -7.10 3.38
N THR A 360 31.01 -7.59 2.63
CA THR A 360 31.84 -6.73 1.77
C THR A 360 31.02 -6.15 0.63
N VAL A 361 30.19 -6.96 -0.02
CA VAL A 361 29.29 -6.49 -1.09
C VAL A 361 28.27 -5.48 -0.54
N VAL A 362 27.68 -5.75 0.62
CA VAL A 362 26.75 -4.81 1.27
C VAL A 362 27.45 -3.47 1.57
N LYS A 363 28.70 -3.52 2.05
CA LYS A 363 29.51 -2.32 2.28
C LYS A 363 29.78 -1.56 0.98
N ASP A 364 30.16 -2.25 -0.10
CA ASP A 364 30.43 -1.63 -1.39
C ASP A 364 29.21 -0.89 -1.96
N VAL A 365 28.01 -1.43 -1.74
CA VAL A 365 26.74 -0.76 -2.10
C VAL A 365 26.63 0.56 -1.33
N VAL A 366 26.73 0.54 -0.01
CA VAL A 366 26.67 1.74 0.85
C VAL A 366 27.73 2.78 0.46
N ASP A 367 28.96 2.34 0.23
CA ASP A 367 30.08 3.20 -0.17
C ASP A 367 29.83 3.84 -1.55
N ASN A 368 29.19 3.13 -2.48
CA ASN A 368 28.82 3.69 -3.78
C ASN A 368 27.73 4.76 -3.68
N PHE A 369 26.71 4.60 -2.83
CA PHE A 369 25.73 5.67 -2.56
C PHE A 369 26.43 6.95 -2.10
N ARG A 370 27.33 6.83 -1.12
CA ARG A 370 28.14 7.95 -0.62
C ARG A 370 29.03 8.54 -1.72
N LYS A 371 29.73 7.71 -2.50
CA LYS A 371 30.61 8.13 -3.60
C LYS A 371 29.87 8.95 -4.66
N PHE A 372 28.65 8.56 -5.00
CA PHE A 372 27.83 9.27 -5.98
C PHE A 372 26.95 10.37 -5.36
N GLY A 373 27.00 10.57 -4.05
CA GLY A 373 26.24 11.61 -3.34
C GLY A 373 24.72 11.40 -3.42
N ILE A 374 24.27 10.14 -3.37
CA ILE A 374 22.86 9.77 -3.35
C ILE A 374 22.47 9.47 -1.89
N PRO A 375 21.43 10.12 -1.32
CA PRO A 375 20.96 9.81 0.03
C PRO A 375 20.62 8.33 0.19
N LEU A 376 21.10 7.72 1.27
CA LEU A 376 20.79 6.34 1.65
C LEU A 376 20.56 6.32 3.15
N GLU A 377 19.34 6.05 3.57
CA GLU A 377 19.01 5.96 4.99
C GLU A 377 19.24 4.54 5.53
N THR A 378 18.82 3.54 4.76
CA THR A 378 18.73 2.16 5.26
C THR A 378 19.21 1.17 4.22
N ILE A 379 20.09 0.26 4.63
CA ILE A 379 20.53 -0.90 3.85
C ILE A 379 19.88 -2.17 4.37
N TRP A 380 19.48 -3.05 3.48
CA TRP A 380 18.72 -4.26 3.79
C TRP A 380 19.46 -5.47 3.25
N THR A 381 19.23 -6.63 3.88
CA THR A 381 19.66 -7.93 3.38
C THR A 381 18.47 -8.87 3.33
N ASP A 382 18.33 -9.51 2.18
CA ASP A 382 17.46 -10.66 1.97
C ASP A 382 18.06 -11.93 2.60
N ILE A 383 17.48 -13.10 2.34
CA ILE A 383 17.81 -14.39 2.94
C ILE A 383 19.27 -14.83 2.76
N ASP A 384 20.06 -14.17 1.88
CA ASP A 384 21.47 -14.46 1.65
C ASP A 384 22.32 -14.36 2.93
N TYR A 385 21.92 -13.53 3.90
CA TYR A 385 22.68 -13.39 5.14
C TYR A 385 22.61 -14.64 6.01
N MET A 386 21.57 -15.45 5.84
CA MET A 386 21.22 -16.56 6.72
C MET A 386 22.05 -17.81 6.42
N LYS A 387 22.40 -18.57 7.47
CA LYS A 387 23.06 -19.87 7.32
C LYS A 387 22.09 -20.88 6.73
N GLY A 388 22.21 -21.15 5.42
CA GLY A 388 21.30 -22.06 4.72
C GLY A 388 19.84 -21.63 4.82
N TYR A 389 19.58 -20.31 4.74
CA TYR A 389 18.24 -19.69 4.79
C TYR A 389 17.47 -19.89 6.10
N ARG A 390 18.18 -20.13 7.22
CA ARG A 390 17.58 -20.31 8.55
C ARG A 390 17.47 -18.97 9.27
N ASP A 391 16.28 -18.66 9.79
CA ASP A 391 16.08 -17.50 10.65
C ASP A 391 17.07 -17.47 11.84
N PHE A 392 17.35 -16.27 12.35
CA PHE A 392 18.15 -16.04 13.57
C PHE A 392 19.61 -16.59 13.56
N GLU A 393 20.10 -17.09 12.43
CA GLU A 393 21.48 -17.56 12.23
C GLU A 393 22.11 -16.96 10.97
N ASN A 394 23.26 -16.29 11.12
CA ASN A 394 24.02 -15.81 9.97
C ASN A 394 24.91 -16.91 9.40
N ASP A 395 25.12 -16.89 8.09
CA ASP A 395 26.18 -17.66 7.47
C ASP A 395 27.54 -17.25 8.07
N PRO A 396 28.28 -18.16 8.71
CA PRO A 396 29.50 -17.81 9.42
C PRO A 396 30.66 -17.42 8.50
N ASP A 397 30.60 -17.79 7.21
CA ASP A 397 31.68 -17.58 6.24
C ASP A 397 31.45 -16.31 5.40
N GLN A 398 30.21 -16.05 4.97
CA GLN A 398 29.84 -14.89 4.17
C GLN A 398 29.33 -13.72 5.02
N PHE A 399 28.69 -14.02 6.15
CA PHE A 399 28.00 -13.03 7.00
C PHE A 399 28.39 -13.15 8.47
N SER A 400 29.67 -13.40 8.73
CA SER A 400 30.22 -13.58 10.08
C SER A 400 29.77 -12.47 11.05
N TYR A 401 29.45 -12.84 12.29
CA TYR A 401 29.01 -11.86 13.30
C TYR A 401 30.10 -10.81 13.62
N GLU A 402 31.39 -11.18 13.51
CA GLU A 402 32.50 -10.25 13.78
C GLU A 402 32.58 -9.14 12.71
N GLU A 403 32.47 -9.50 11.43
CA GLU A 403 32.49 -8.51 10.34
C GLU A 403 31.20 -7.70 10.31
N GLY A 404 30.06 -8.34 10.55
CA GLY A 404 28.77 -7.67 10.69
C GLY A 404 28.79 -6.62 11.79
N ALA A 405 29.33 -6.94 12.96
CA ALA A 405 29.46 -5.97 14.06
C ALA A 405 30.30 -4.74 13.66
N LYS A 406 31.41 -4.93 12.93
CA LYS A 406 32.25 -3.82 12.43
C LYS A 406 31.51 -2.97 11.39
N PHE A 407 30.82 -3.62 10.45
CA PHE A 407 30.05 -2.94 9.42
C PHE A 407 28.90 -2.13 10.02
N LEU A 408 28.11 -2.74 10.91
CA LEU A 408 26.97 -2.08 11.55
C LEU A 408 27.40 -0.94 12.48
N GLU A 409 28.53 -1.08 13.19
CA GLU A 409 29.10 0.05 13.96
C GLU A 409 29.44 1.24 13.06
N GLU A 410 30.07 1.00 11.90
CA GLU A 410 30.36 2.06 10.92
C GLU A 410 29.07 2.67 10.34
N LEU A 411 28.08 1.83 10.01
CA LEU A 411 26.78 2.21 9.47
C LEU A 411 26.01 3.13 10.45
N HIS A 412 25.89 2.71 11.71
CA HIS A 412 25.22 3.48 12.76
C HIS A 412 25.97 4.78 13.09
N LYS A 413 27.31 4.76 13.07
CA LYS A 413 28.12 5.98 13.22
C LYS A 413 27.89 6.98 12.09
N ASN A 414 27.52 6.49 10.90
CA ASN A 414 27.11 7.30 9.76
C ASN A 414 25.62 7.68 9.76
N HIS A 415 24.89 7.40 10.85
CA HIS A 415 23.46 7.67 11.00
C HIS A 415 22.58 6.95 9.96
N GLN A 416 22.99 5.75 9.56
CA GLN A 416 22.25 4.87 8.67
C GLN A 416 21.77 3.63 9.44
N HIS A 417 20.81 2.90 8.88
CA HIS A 417 20.09 1.82 9.55
C HIS A 417 20.19 0.50 8.78
N TYR A 418 19.99 -0.62 9.47
CA TYR A 418 20.01 -1.96 8.91
C TYR A 418 18.70 -2.73 9.18
N VAL A 419 18.12 -3.33 8.14
CA VAL A 419 16.90 -4.14 8.23
C VAL A 419 17.09 -5.49 7.53
N PRO A 420 17.17 -6.60 8.28
CA PRO A 420 17.16 -7.95 7.71
C PRO A 420 15.72 -8.46 7.46
N ILE A 421 15.58 -9.36 6.48
CA ILE A 421 14.42 -10.24 6.34
C ILE A 421 14.38 -11.29 7.46
N VAL A 422 13.18 -11.71 7.86
CA VAL A 422 12.90 -12.87 8.71
C VAL A 422 11.67 -13.56 8.12
N ASP A 423 11.77 -14.86 7.90
CA ASP A 423 10.70 -15.65 7.30
C ASP A 423 9.71 -16.16 8.35
N SER A 424 8.57 -16.65 7.85
CA SER A 424 7.48 -17.14 8.70
C SER A 424 7.64 -18.59 9.15
N ALA A 425 8.57 -19.36 8.58
CA ALA A 425 8.69 -20.80 8.78
C ALA A 425 10.09 -21.19 9.31
N ILE A 426 10.12 -22.10 10.28
CA ILE A 426 11.33 -22.46 11.03
C ILE A 426 11.88 -23.79 10.53
N TYR A 427 13.16 -23.82 10.17
CA TYR A 427 13.88 -25.02 9.75
C TYR A 427 13.79 -26.16 10.77
N VAL A 428 13.64 -27.40 10.28
CA VAL A 428 13.68 -28.61 11.11
C VAL A 428 15.03 -29.32 10.93
N PRO A 429 15.83 -29.55 11.99
CA PRO A 429 17.13 -30.21 11.86
C PRO A 429 16.99 -31.66 11.40
N ASN A 430 17.95 -32.12 10.58
CA ASN A 430 18.02 -33.51 10.15
C ASN A 430 18.43 -34.42 11.34
N PRO A 431 17.59 -35.38 11.75
CA PRO A 431 17.85 -36.19 12.94
C PRO A 431 19.07 -37.12 12.81
N ASP A 432 19.53 -37.42 11.59
CA ASP A 432 20.70 -38.26 11.33
C ASP A 432 22.02 -37.46 11.31
N LYS A 433 21.95 -36.12 11.42
CA LYS A 433 23.10 -35.21 11.36
C LYS A 433 23.19 -34.36 12.63
N PRO A 434 23.91 -34.80 13.67
CA PRO A 434 24.05 -34.03 14.92
C PRO A 434 24.64 -32.62 14.75
N GLU A 435 25.43 -32.40 13.69
CA GLU A 435 25.97 -31.09 13.33
C GLU A 435 24.95 -30.12 12.72
N ASP A 436 23.77 -30.62 12.35
CA ASP A 436 22.65 -29.85 11.78
C ASP A 436 21.70 -29.29 12.85
N ASP A 437 22.09 -29.41 14.12
CA ASP A 437 21.31 -28.95 15.26
C ASP A 437 20.90 -27.47 15.14
N TYR A 438 19.67 -27.17 15.55
CA TYR A 438 19.07 -25.86 15.35
C TYR A 438 18.19 -25.47 16.55
N GLU A 439 18.78 -24.63 17.37
CA GLU A 439 18.29 -24.23 18.69
C GLU A 439 16.95 -23.45 18.68
N PRO A 440 16.69 -22.51 17.74
CA PRO A 440 15.39 -21.86 17.63
C PRO A 440 14.23 -22.85 17.46
N TYR A 441 14.43 -23.94 16.71
CA TYR A 441 13.44 -25.01 16.55
C TYR A 441 13.16 -25.75 17.87
N HIS A 442 14.20 -26.19 18.59
CA HIS A 442 14.03 -26.91 19.85
C HIS A 442 13.33 -26.09 20.92
N ARG A 443 13.68 -24.80 21.05
CA ARG A 443 12.97 -23.90 21.97
C ARG A 443 11.52 -23.65 21.56
N GLY A 444 11.22 -23.68 20.27
CA GLY A 444 9.85 -23.62 19.77
C GLY A 444 9.05 -24.87 20.13
N LEU A 445 9.66 -26.05 20.07
CA LEU A 445 9.04 -27.29 20.56
C LEU A 445 8.74 -27.24 22.05
N GLU A 446 9.70 -26.76 22.86
CA GLU A 446 9.50 -26.60 24.32
C GLU A 446 8.38 -25.62 24.66
N ALA A 447 8.07 -24.69 23.77
CA ALA A 447 7.04 -23.68 23.92
C ALA A 447 5.68 -24.07 23.31
N ASP A 448 5.53 -25.29 22.78
CA ASP A 448 4.34 -25.71 22.02
C ASP A 448 4.01 -24.71 20.89
N ALA A 449 5.05 -24.22 20.19
CA ALA A 449 4.95 -23.05 19.33
C ALA A 449 4.42 -23.34 17.92
N PHE A 450 4.24 -24.59 17.50
CA PHE A 450 4.07 -24.94 16.08
C PHE A 450 2.73 -25.60 15.74
N ILE A 451 2.30 -25.43 14.49
CA ILE A 451 1.09 -26.04 13.92
C ILE A 451 1.27 -27.57 13.81
N MET A 452 0.18 -28.30 13.97
CA MET A 452 0.14 -29.77 13.99
C MET A 452 -0.62 -30.34 12.78
N ASN A 453 -0.38 -31.61 12.50
CA ASN A 453 -1.25 -32.45 11.69
C ASN A 453 -2.51 -32.85 12.49
N PRO A 454 -3.57 -33.33 11.82
CA PRO A 454 -4.79 -33.79 12.48
C PRO A 454 -4.60 -34.93 13.50
N ASP A 455 -3.50 -35.68 13.43
CA ASP A 455 -3.17 -36.75 14.38
C ASP A 455 -2.35 -36.28 15.59
N GLY A 456 -2.05 -34.98 15.68
CA GLY A 456 -1.25 -34.35 16.73
C GLY A 456 0.26 -34.39 16.53
N SER A 457 0.76 -34.96 15.43
CA SER A 457 2.17 -34.81 15.05
C SER A 457 2.45 -33.40 14.50
N LEU A 458 3.71 -32.97 14.44
CA LEU A 458 4.05 -31.65 13.88
C LEU A 458 3.70 -31.56 12.39
N TYR A 459 3.14 -30.44 11.96
CA TYR A 459 3.00 -30.16 10.54
C TYR A 459 4.35 -29.72 9.96
N ILE A 460 4.81 -30.41 8.92
CA ILE A 460 6.13 -30.18 8.32
C ILE A 460 5.95 -29.89 6.82
N GLY A 461 5.97 -28.62 6.45
CA GLY A 461 5.96 -28.15 5.06
C GLY A 461 7.37 -27.94 4.51
N ALA A 462 7.52 -27.07 3.51
CA ALA A 462 8.81 -26.68 2.97
C ALA A 462 8.84 -25.21 2.57
N VAL A 463 9.93 -24.50 2.89
CA VAL A 463 10.22 -23.12 2.44
C VAL A 463 11.72 -23.04 2.09
N TRP A 464 12.33 -21.85 2.05
CA TRP A 464 13.73 -21.62 1.66
C TRP A 464 14.76 -22.54 2.33
N PRO A 465 14.75 -22.78 3.67
CA PRO A 465 15.77 -23.63 4.28
C PRO A 465 15.53 -25.14 4.09
N GLY A 466 14.47 -25.55 3.40
CA GLY A 466 14.05 -26.94 3.23
C GLY A 466 12.78 -27.24 4.02
N TYR A 467 12.71 -28.39 4.69
CA TYR A 467 11.57 -28.75 5.51
C TYR A 467 11.47 -27.87 6.76
N THR A 468 10.28 -27.35 7.00
CA THR A 468 9.99 -26.33 8.01
C THR A 468 8.73 -26.64 8.81
N VAL A 469 8.68 -26.13 10.04
CA VAL A 469 7.47 -26.00 10.86
C VAL A 469 6.97 -24.56 10.86
N PHE A 470 5.69 -24.36 11.13
CA PHE A 470 5.02 -23.06 11.10
C PHE A 470 4.58 -22.66 12.50
N PRO A 471 4.92 -21.46 12.99
CA PRO A 471 4.44 -20.97 14.28
C PRO A 471 2.91 -20.90 14.35
N ASP A 472 2.35 -21.37 15.48
CA ASP A 472 0.93 -21.40 15.75
C ASP A 472 0.50 -20.18 16.57
N TRP A 473 0.12 -19.11 15.87
CA TRP A 473 -0.33 -17.88 16.50
C TRP A 473 -1.75 -17.99 17.07
N ILE A 474 -2.60 -18.79 16.46
CA ILE A 474 -3.97 -19.04 16.91
C ILE A 474 -3.96 -19.85 18.21
N GLY A 475 -3.09 -20.87 18.29
CA GLY A 475 -2.80 -21.60 19.51
C GLY A 475 -2.37 -20.68 20.66
N ALA A 476 -1.52 -19.69 20.38
CA ALA A 476 -1.10 -18.73 21.39
C ALA A 476 -2.27 -17.85 21.87
N ALA A 477 -3.07 -17.33 20.94
CA ALA A 477 -4.18 -16.43 21.27
C ALA A 477 -5.37 -17.12 21.96
N LEU A 478 -5.69 -18.36 21.57
CA LEU A 478 -6.90 -19.06 22.02
C LEU A 478 -6.62 -20.16 23.06
N ASN A 479 -5.40 -20.71 23.09
CA ASN A 479 -5.07 -21.89 23.89
C ASN A 479 -3.84 -21.69 24.79
N GLY A 480 -3.21 -20.51 24.76
CA GLY A 480 -2.15 -20.13 25.69
C GLY A 480 -0.81 -20.85 25.47
N THR A 481 -0.51 -21.26 24.24
CA THR A 481 0.83 -21.77 23.90
C THR A 481 1.89 -20.66 24.04
N GLY A 482 3.16 -21.05 24.10
CA GLY A 482 4.30 -20.16 24.27
C GLY A 482 4.77 -19.47 22.99
N THR A 483 4.05 -19.54 21.87
CA THR A 483 4.50 -19.08 20.53
C THR A 483 4.99 -17.63 20.55
N VAL A 484 4.20 -16.68 21.08
CA VAL A 484 4.58 -15.25 21.06
C VAL A 484 5.79 -14.96 21.96
N SER A 485 5.88 -15.62 23.12
CA SER A 485 7.04 -15.49 24.00
C SER A 485 8.31 -16.08 23.39
N TRP A 486 8.20 -17.24 22.75
CA TRP A 486 9.33 -17.86 22.04
C TRP A 486 9.83 -16.95 20.92
N TRP A 487 8.92 -16.46 20.07
CA TRP A 487 9.26 -15.53 18.98
C TRP A 487 9.94 -14.25 19.49
N THR A 488 9.43 -13.69 20.59
CA THR A 488 10.02 -12.53 21.26
C THR A 488 11.44 -12.83 21.77
N ASP A 489 11.63 -13.98 22.40
CA ASP A 489 12.93 -14.38 22.93
C ASP A 489 13.95 -14.66 21.82
N GLU A 490 13.55 -15.22 20.68
CA GLU A 490 14.42 -15.41 19.52
C GLU A 490 14.92 -14.07 18.96
N PHE A 491 14.04 -13.08 18.80
CA PHE A 491 14.47 -11.72 18.41
C PHE A 491 15.43 -11.09 19.41
N VAL A 492 15.15 -11.20 20.72
CA VAL A 492 16.04 -10.69 21.78
C VAL A 492 17.40 -11.39 21.75
N ARG A 493 17.44 -12.69 21.45
CA ARG A 493 18.69 -13.46 21.30
C ARG A 493 19.45 -13.05 20.06
N TYR A 494 18.76 -12.90 18.93
CA TYR A 494 19.36 -12.54 17.66
C TYR A 494 19.92 -11.10 17.68
N TYR A 495 19.19 -10.15 18.28
CA TYR A 495 19.65 -8.76 18.43
C TYR A 495 20.98 -8.63 19.20
N LYS A 496 21.24 -9.54 20.15
CA LYS A 496 22.54 -9.59 20.87
C LYS A 496 23.72 -9.97 19.96
N LYS A 497 23.45 -10.57 18.80
CA LYS A 497 24.45 -10.94 17.80
C LYS A 497 24.51 -9.93 16.66
N VAL A 498 23.36 -9.37 16.26
CA VAL A 498 23.22 -8.48 15.10
C VAL A 498 22.39 -7.26 15.51
N ALA A 499 22.99 -6.07 15.49
CA ALA A 499 22.33 -4.82 15.86
C ALA A 499 21.47 -4.28 14.68
N PHE A 500 20.33 -4.90 14.42
CA PHE A 500 19.35 -4.42 13.43
C PHE A 500 18.48 -3.28 13.99
N ASP A 501 17.83 -2.51 13.12
CA ASP A 501 17.03 -1.32 13.48
C ASP A 501 15.53 -1.46 13.18
N GLY A 502 15.16 -2.50 12.43
CA GLY A 502 13.79 -2.88 12.10
C GLY A 502 13.78 -4.25 11.44
N ILE A 503 12.60 -4.78 11.13
CA ILE A 503 12.44 -6.14 10.60
C ILE A 503 11.53 -6.14 9.37
N TRP A 504 11.94 -6.94 8.38
CA TRP A 504 11.09 -7.32 7.26
C TRP A 504 10.54 -8.73 7.51
N ILE A 505 9.22 -8.87 7.62
CA ILE A 505 8.56 -10.18 7.77
C ILE A 505 8.03 -10.63 6.42
N ASP A 506 8.48 -11.80 5.96
CA ASP A 506 8.11 -12.36 4.66
C ASP A 506 7.51 -13.77 4.74
N MET A 507 6.97 -14.24 3.60
CA MET A 507 6.39 -15.57 3.43
C MET A 507 5.19 -15.86 4.35
N SER A 508 4.43 -14.81 4.71
CA SER A 508 3.51 -14.78 5.86
C SER A 508 2.03 -15.01 5.54
N GLU A 509 1.70 -15.43 4.32
CA GLU A 509 0.33 -15.76 3.92
C GLU A 509 -0.35 -16.90 4.70
N VAL A 510 0.24 -18.05 5.04
CA VAL A 510 1.65 -18.48 5.04
C VAL A 510 2.01 -19.42 3.90
N ALA A 511 3.14 -19.14 3.24
CA ALA A 511 3.59 -19.88 2.06
C ALA A 511 4.18 -21.25 2.41
N SER A 512 3.99 -22.23 1.53
CA SER A 512 4.66 -23.55 1.58
C SER A 512 4.91 -24.05 0.17
N PHE A 513 6.14 -24.46 -0.14
CA PHE A 513 6.58 -24.97 -1.45
C PHE A 513 6.13 -26.41 -1.75
N CYS A 514 5.31 -26.97 -0.87
CA CYS A 514 4.70 -28.27 -1.05
C CYS A 514 3.31 -28.29 -0.40
N ILE A 515 2.46 -29.15 -0.93
CA ILE A 515 1.10 -29.36 -0.45
C ILE A 515 1.12 -30.38 0.67
N GLY A 516 0.42 -30.04 1.75
CA GLY A 516 0.35 -30.85 2.95
C GLY A 516 1.66 -30.90 3.72
N SER A 517 1.67 -31.78 4.71
CA SER A 517 2.79 -32.01 5.61
C SER A 517 3.88 -32.88 4.95
N CYS A 518 4.43 -32.39 3.83
CA CYS A 518 5.27 -33.18 2.92
C CYS A 518 6.60 -33.66 3.54
N GLY A 519 7.08 -32.97 4.58
CA GLY A 519 8.28 -33.35 5.32
C GLY A 519 8.03 -34.40 6.41
N THR A 520 6.78 -34.67 6.77
CA THR A 520 6.45 -35.67 7.81
C THR A 520 6.94 -37.05 7.38
N GLY A 521 7.83 -37.63 8.20
CA GLY A 521 8.47 -38.92 7.93
C GLY A 521 9.69 -38.86 6.99
N ASN A 522 10.03 -37.68 6.45
CA ASN A 522 11.10 -37.49 5.47
C ASN A 522 12.25 -36.59 5.97
N LEU A 523 12.30 -36.27 7.26
CA LEU A 523 13.28 -35.32 7.84
C LEU A 523 14.76 -35.72 7.63
N THR A 524 15.05 -36.99 7.39
CA THR A 524 16.42 -37.46 7.08
C THR A 524 16.94 -36.93 5.73
N LEU A 525 16.06 -36.37 4.89
CA LEU A 525 16.41 -35.73 3.62
C LEU A 525 16.76 -34.24 3.77
N ASN A 526 16.53 -33.61 4.93
CA ASN A 526 16.76 -32.17 5.09
C ASN A 526 18.27 -31.82 5.12
N PRO A 527 18.71 -30.65 4.60
CA PRO A 527 17.95 -29.66 3.83
C PRO A 527 17.48 -30.19 2.45
N VAL A 528 16.30 -29.76 2.01
CA VAL A 528 15.74 -30.08 0.69
C VAL A 528 15.63 -28.84 -0.19
N HIS A 529 15.78 -29.00 -1.50
CA HIS A 529 15.63 -27.92 -2.48
C HIS A 529 14.24 -27.95 -3.13
N PRO A 530 13.61 -26.78 -3.44
CA PRO A 530 12.38 -26.74 -4.22
C PRO A 530 12.54 -27.34 -5.63
N PRO A 531 11.46 -27.79 -6.28
CA PRO A 531 11.52 -28.48 -7.57
C PRO A 531 11.79 -27.55 -8.76
N TRP A 532 11.80 -26.23 -8.55
CA TRP A 532 12.16 -25.22 -9.55
C TRP A 532 13.55 -24.65 -9.30
N GLY A 533 14.20 -24.16 -10.36
CA GLY A 533 15.47 -23.44 -10.24
C GLY A 533 15.25 -22.04 -9.66
N LEU A 534 16.11 -21.63 -8.74
CA LEU A 534 16.06 -20.28 -8.19
C LEU A 534 16.59 -19.26 -9.20
N PRO A 535 16.07 -18.01 -9.21
CA PRO A 535 16.58 -16.97 -10.10
C PRO A 535 18.11 -16.81 -10.01
N GLY A 536 18.77 -16.86 -11.17
CA GLY A 536 20.23 -16.80 -11.30
C GLY A 536 20.95 -18.15 -11.32
N GLU A 537 20.26 -19.26 -11.04
CA GLU A 537 20.85 -20.60 -11.15
C GLU A 537 21.01 -21.06 -12.60
N PRO A 538 21.91 -22.04 -12.87
CA PRO A 538 21.99 -22.66 -14.20
C PRO A 538 20.64 -23.24 -14.63
N GLY A 539 20.04 -22.64 -15.68
CA GLY A 539 18.72 -23.03 -16.19
C GLY A 539 17.57 -22.13 -15.74
N ALA A 540 17.82 -21.15 -14.88
CA ALA A 540 16.87 -20.14 -14.38
C ALA A 540 17.50 -18.73 -14.43
N LEU A 541 18.13 -18.39 -15.55
CA LEU A 541 18.73 -17.06 -15.76
C LEU A 541 17.63 -16.01 -15.97
N VAL A 542 17.79 -14.82 -15.36
CA VAL A 542 16.87 -13.70 -15.56
C VAL A 542 17.22 -12.95 -16.85
N LEU A 543 16.45 -13.18 -17.90
CA LEU A 543 16.73 -12.66 -19.25
C LEU A 543 15.66 -11.69 -19.77
N ASP A 544 14.56 -11.52 -19.02
CA ASP A 544 13.46 -10.63 -19.38
C ASP A 544 13.82 -9.16 -19.11
N TYR A 545 13.29 -8.26 -19.94
CA TYR A 545 13.50 -6.81 -19.91
C TYR A 545 12.15 -6.10 -20.09
N PRO A 546 12.06 -4.79 -19.82
CA PRO A 546 10.79 -4.07 -19.89
C PRO A 546 10.16 -4.09 -21.28
N GLU A 547 8.84 -3.86 -21.36
CA GLU A 547 8.16 -3.75 -22.64
C GLU A 547 8.82 -2.68 -23.52
N GLY A 548 8.86 -2.90 -24.83
CA GLY A 548 9.43 -1.92 -25.77
C GLY A 548 10.97 -1.79 -25.78
N PHE A 549 11.70 -2.56 -24.97
CA PHE A 549 13.17 -2.56 -24.99
C PHE A 549 13.73 -2.94 -26.39
N GLU A 550 14.52 -2.04 -27.00
CA GLU A 550 15.10 -2.28 -28.33
C GLU A 550 16.21 -3.35 -28.30
N LYS A 551 15.83 -4.61 -28.58
CA LYS A 551 16.73 -5.78 -28.62
C LYS A 551 17.85 -5.71 -29.67
N THR A 552 17.88 -4.69 -30.53
CA THR A 552 18.84 -4.57 -31.65
C THR A 552 20.09 -3.76 -31.35
N ASN A 553 20.16 -3.01 -30.24
CA ASN A 553 21.23 -2.02 -30.03
C ASN A 553 22.08 -2.20 -28.75
N ALA A 554 22.07 -3.38 -28.12
CA ALA A 554 22.94 -3.67 -26.97
C ALA A 554 23.67 -5.02 -27.14
N SER A 555 24.98 -5.02 -26.85
CA SER A 555 25.81 -6.23 -26.73
C SER A 555 25.30 -7.22 -25.67
N GLU A 556 24.49 -6.75 -24.72
CA GLU A 556 23.88 -7.55 -23.65
C GLU A 556 22.62 -8.29 -24.15
N ALA A 557 21.75 -7.63 -24.92
CA ALA A 557 20.53 -8.22 -25.49
C ALA A 557 20.84 -9.35 -26.49
N SER A 558 21.90 -9.21 -27.29
CA SER A 558 22.35 -10.23 -28.23
C SER A 558 22.93 -11.47 -27.51
N SER A 559 23.61 -11.26 -26.38
CA SER A 559 24.10 -12.34 -25.51
C SER A 559 22.95 -13.07 -24.83
N ALA A 560 22.01 -12.36 -24.20
CA ALA A 560 20.82 -12.91 -23.56
C ALA A 560 19.91 -13.67 -24.54
N THR A 561 19.67 -13.13 -25.74
CA THR A 561 18.84 -13.78 -26.78
C THR A 561 19.50 -15.06 -27.33
N SER A 562 20.84 -15.09 -27.41
CA SER A 562 21.57 -16.28 -27.85
C SER A 562 21.53 -17.41 -26.81
N VAL A 563 21.62 -17.06 -25.51
CA VAL A 563 21.56 -17.99 -24.38
C VAL A 563 20.14 -18.52 -24.16
N TYR A 564 19.12 -17.64 -24.25
CA TYR A 564 17.70 -17.99 -24.16
C TYR A 564 17.32 -19.08 -25.19
N LYS A 565 17.73 -18.91 -26.45
CA LYS A 565 17.46 -19.88 -27.52
C LYS A 565 18.21 -21.22 -27.36
N THR A 566 19.29 -21.25 -26.58
CA THR A 566 20.01 -22.49 -26.26
C THR A 566 19.49 -23.21 -25.01
N GLN A 567 18.86 -22.50 -24.07
CA GLN A 567 18.27 -23.08 -22.86
C GLN A 567 16.82 -23.53 -23.05
N TYR A 568 16.04 -22.79 -23.84
CA TYR A 568 14.64 -23.11 -24.15
C TYR A 568 14.49 -23.39 -25.65
N PRO A 569 14.75 -24.64 -26.12
CA PRO A 569 14.41 -25.02 -27.49
C PRO A 569 12.90 -24.89 -27.71
N ASP A 570 12.50 -24.47 -28.91
CA ASP A 570 11.09 -24.35 -29.30
C ASP A 570 10.31 -25.60 -28.86
N PRO A 571 9.16 -25.44 -28.18
CA PRO A 571 8.34 -26.58 -27.80
C PRO A 571 8.00 -27.36 -29.07
N THR A 572 8.41 -28.63 -29.13
CA THR A 572 7.95 -29.53 -30.18
C THR A 572 6.44 -29.57 -30.11
N THR A 573 5.77 -29.11 -31.18
CA THR A 573 4.32 -29.17 -31.31
C THR A 573 3.86 -30.62 -31.32
N THR A 574 3.58 -31.18 -30.15
CA THR A 574 2.77 -32.39 -30.03
C THR A 574 1.34 -32.02 -30.37
N ALA A 575 0.77 -32.73 -31.35
CA ALA A 575 -0.62 -32.58 -31.72
C ALA A 575 -1.51 -32.73 -30.48
N SER A 576 -2.31 -31.70 -30.18
CA SER A 576 -3.32 -31.73 -29.13
C SER A 576 -4.35 -32.79 -29.52
N THR A 577 -4.28 -33.94 -28.86
CA THR A 577 -5.43 -34.83 -28.73
C THR A 577 -6.43 -34.15 -27.81
N THR A 578 -7.67 -33.98 -28.28
CA THR A 578 -8.81 -33.55 -27.48
C THR A 578 -9.09 -34.55 -26.36
N SER A 579 -8.36 -34.46 -25.26
CA SER A 579 -8.73 -35.08 -23.98
C SER A 579 -9.62 -34.11 -23.22
N THR A 580 -10.76 -34.58 -22.75
CA THR A 580 -11.60 -33.86 -21.79
C THR A 580 -10.83 -33.68 -20.48
N THR A 581 -10.46 -32.45 -20.13
CA THR A 581 -9.85 -32.12 -18.83
C THR A 581 -10.83 -32.45 -17.71
N SER A 582 -10.45 -33.32 -16.79
CA SER A 582 -11.25 -33.64 -15.59
C SER A 582 -10.92 -32.67 -14.47
N TYR A 583 -11.95 -32.20 -13.76
CA TYR A 583 -11.81 -31.35 -12.57
C TYR A 583 -12.38 -32.08 -11.36
N LEU A 584 -11.70 -31.98 -10.21
CA LEU A 584 -12.20 -32.46 -8.93
C LEU A 584 -13.44 -31.63 -8.56
N ARG A 585 -14.54 -32.32 -8.23
CA ARG A 585 -15.76 -31.73 -7.66
C ARG A 585 -16.14 -32.53 -6.44
N THR A 586 -16.27 -31.86 -5.32
CA THR A 586 -16.73 -32.47 -4.07
C THR A 586 -18.19 -32.10 -3.83
N THR A 587 -18.89 -32.97 -3.11
CA THR A 587 -20.30 -32.75 -2.75
C THR A 587 -20.43 -32.69 -1.24
N PRO A 588 -21.34 -31.86 -0.69
CA PRO A 588 -21.57 -31.81 0.75
C PRO A 588 -21.90 -33.19 1.32
N THR A 589 -21.33 -33.51 2.48
CA THR A 589 -21.62 -34.72 3.24
C THR A 589 -22.24 -34.33 4.57
N PRO A 590 -23.46 -34.81 4.92
CA PRO A 590 -24.15 -34.39 6.14
C PRO A 590 -23.27 -34.44 7.40
N GLY A 591 -23.06 -33.27 8.01
CA GLY A 591 -22.32 -33.10 9.26
C GLY A 591 -20.81 -33.18 9.13
N VAL A 592 -20.26 -33.14 7.91
CA VAL A 592 -18.83 -33.25 7.64
C VAL A 592 -18.39 -32.13 6.70
N ARG A 593 -17.49 -31.26 7.18
CA ARG A 593 -16.83 -30.26 6.36
C ARG A 593 -15.68 -30.88 5.58
N ASN A 594 -15.66 -30.73 4.25
CA ASN A 594 -14.48 -31.05 3.44
C ASN A 594 -13.62 -29.78 3.30
N ILE A 595 -12.75 -29.54 4.29
CA ILE A 595 -11.98 -28.28 4.38
C ILE A 595 -10.83 -28.20 3.37
N ASN A 596 -10.25 -29.32 2.98
CA ASN A 596 -9.17 -29.32 1.98
C ASN A 596 -9.73 -29.06 0.58
N TYR A 597 -10.90 -29.61 0.28
CA TYR A 597 -11.55 -29.48 -1.02
C TYR A 597 -13.03 -29.09 -0.83
N PRO A 598 -13.30 -27.83 -0.44
CA PRO A 598 -14.66 -27.37 -0.18
C PRO A 598 -15.53 -27.52 -1.44
N PRO A 599 -16.84 -27.85 -1.30
CA PRO A 599 -17.72 -28.02 -2.46
C PRO A 599 -17.87 -26.75 -3.33
N TYR A 600 -17.69 -25.56 -2.74
CA TYR A 600 -17.50 -24.32 -3.49
C TYR A 600 -16.01 -24.01 -3.66
N VAL A 601 -15.56 -23.91 -4.90
CA VAL A 601 -14.21 -23.53 -5.30
C VAL A 601 -14.21 -22.04 -5.66
N ILE A 602 -13.48 -21.25 -4.88
CA ILE A 602 -13.22 -19.83 -5.18
C ILE A 602 -12.24 -19.67 -6.34
N ASN A 603 -12.22 -18.50 -6.98
CA ASN A 603 -11.23 -18.15 -7.99
C ASN A 603 -9.85 -17.79 -7.38
N ASN A 604 -9.25 -18.70 -6.62
CA ASN A 604 -7.88 -18.58 -6.12
C ASN A 604 -6.88 -18.71 -7.28
N PHE A 605 -5.84 -17.88 -7.33
CA PHE A 605 -4.85 -17.89 -8.41
C PHE A 605 -4.22 -19.27 -8.62
N HIS A 606 -3.80 -19.92 -7.53
CA HIS A 606 -3.20 -21.26 -7.55
C HIS A 606 -4.23 -22.40 -7.71
N GLY A 607 -5.52 -22.08 -7.78
CA GLY A 607 -6.60 -23.06 -7.80
C GLY A 607 -6.86 -23.66 -6.42
N ASP A 608 -6.23 -24.79 -6.12
CA ASP A 608 -6.41 -25.48 -4.83
C ASP A 608 -5.94 -24.63 -3.64
N LEU A 609 -6.63 -24.72 -2.50
CA LEU A 609 -6.35 -23.87 -1.33
C LEU A 609 -5.02 -24.21 -0.65
N GLY A 610 -4.54 -25.45 -0.76
CA GLY A 610 -3.28 -25.89 -0.16
C GLY A 610 -2.06 -25.72 -1.06
N THR A 611 -2.21 -25.19 -2.27
CA THR A 611 -1.11 -24.98 -3.22
C THR A 611 -0.42 -23.66 -2.90
N HIS A 612 0.91 -23.69 -2.75
CA HIS A 612 1.72 -22.55 -2.27
C HIS A 612 1.29 -22.00 -0.89
N ALA A 613 0.65 -22.81 -0.06
CA ALA A 613 0.11 -22.40 1.24
C ALA A 613 0.20 -23.53 2.27
N LEU A 614 0.15 -23.17 3.56
CA LEU A 614 -0.20 -24.13 4.60
C LEU A 614 -1.55 -24.79 4.24
N SER A 615 -1.63 -26.12 4.38
CA SER A 615 -2.86 -26.82 3.98
C SER A 615 -4.03 -26.49 4.91
N PRO A 616 -5.27 -26.46 4.39
CA PRO A 616 -6.45 -26.09 5.18
C PRO A 616 -6.68 -26.93 6.45
N ASN A 617 -6.17 -28.16 6.49
CA ASN A 617 -6.24 -29.05 7.65
C ASN A 617 -5.07 -28.93 8.64
N GLY A 618 -4.14 -27.98 8.43
CA GLY A 618 -3.17 -27.58 9.45
C GLY A 618 -3.92 -27.28 10.75
N THR A 619 -3.57 -27.97 11.82
CA THR A 619 -4.34 -28.01 13.06
C THR A 619 -3.62 -27.19 14.13
N HIS A 620 -4.29 -26.16 14.61
CA HIS A 620 -3.81 -25.36 15.73
C HIS A 620 -3.99 -26.13 17.04
N HIS A 621 -3.26 -25.71 18.07
CA HIS A 621 -3.58 -26.12 19.44
C HIS A 621 -5.05 -25.82 19.74
N GLY A 622 -5.71 -26.72 20.47
CA GLY A 622 -7.16 -26.66 20.68
C GLY A 622 -8.01 -27.32 19.58
N GLY A 623 -7.41 -27.75 18.47
CA GLY A 623 -8.07 -28.57 17.44
C GLY A 623 -8.82 -27.79 16.35
N THR A 624 -8.72 -26.46 16.34
CA THR A 624 -9.18 -25.64 15.20
C THR A 624 -8.22 -25.76 14.02
N VAL A 625 -8.66 -25.41 12.82
CA VAL A 625 -7.91 -25.65 11.58
C VAL A 625 -7.63 -24.36 10.81
N ASP A 626 -6.56 -24.37 10.02
CA ASP A 626 -6.10 -23.23 9.24
C ASP A 626 -7.15 -22.74 8.22
N TYR A 627 -8.01 -23.62 7.70
CA TYR A 627 -9.16 -23.24 6.87
C TYR A 627 -9.98 -22.07 7.45
N ASP A 628 -10.14 -22.02 8.78
CA ASP A 628 -10.93 -21.00 9.47
C ASP A 628 -10.11 -19.71 9.74
N PHE A 629 -8.78 -19.76 9.65
CA PHE A 629 -7.88 -18.70 10.14
C PHE A 629 -6.74 -18.29 9.20
N HIS A 630 -6.60 -18.90 8.02
CA HIS A 630 -5.51 -18.72 7.08
C HIS A 630 -5.15 -17.25 6.86
N ASN A 631 -6.15 -16.43 6.52
CA ASN A 631 -5.99 -14.99 6.27
C ASN A 631 -5.50 -14.17 7.49
N LEU A 632 -5.39 -14.76 8.68
CA LEU A 632 -4.90 -14.11 9.88
C LEU A 632 -3.43 -14.40 10.18
N PHE A 633 -2.75 -15.30 9.45
CA PHE A 633 -1.37 -15.64 9.75
C PHE A 633 -0.48 -14.38 9.73
N GLY A 634 -0.49 -13.63 8.62
CA GLY A 634 0.21 -12.36 8.46
C GLY A 634 -0.13 -11.34 9.54
N HIS A 635 -1.42 -11.19 9.87
CA HIS A 635 -1.87 -10.30 10.93
C HIS A 635 -1.26 -10.64 12.30
N GLN A 636 -1.22 -11.93 12.64
CA GLN A 636 -0.75 -12.37 13.95
C GLN A 636 0.79 -12.37 14.06
N ILE A 637 1.54 -12.74 13.01
CA ILE A 637 3.01 -12.65 13.04
C ILE A 637 3.47 -11.20 13.12
N LEU A 638 2.79 -10.25 12.45
CA LEU A 638 3.10 -8.83 12.57
C LEU A 638 2.83 -8.30 13.98
N HIS A 639 1.73 -8.73 14.61
CA HIS A 639 1.47 -8.42 16.01
C HIS A 639 2.55 -9.00 16.94
N ALA A 640 2.91 -10.27 16.78
CA ALA A 640 3.93 -10.92 17.59
C ALA A 640 5.32 -10.26 17.41
N THR A 641 5.67 -9.89 16.19
CA THR A 641 6.92 -9.18 15.87
C THR A 641 6.92 -7.78 16.47
N TYR A 642 5.78 -7.07 16.47
CA TYR A 642 5.66 -5.80 17.16
C TYR A 642 5.94 -5.92 18.66
N GLN A 643 5.37 -6.93 19.33
CA GLN A 643 5.68 -7.21 20.74
C GLN A 643 7.16 -7.53 20.96
N ALA A 644 7.77 -8.31 20.06
CA ALA A 644 9.18 -8.63 20.11
C ALA A 644 10.05 -7.36 20.00
N LEU A 645 9.75 -6.49 19.05
CA LEU A 645 10.51 -5.26 18.83
C LEU A 645 10.33 -4.22 19.93
N LEU A 646 9.18 -4.18 20.61
CA LEU A 646 9.03 -3.40 21.84
C LEU A 646 9.99 -3.86 22.95
N LYS A 647 10.34 -5.15 22.97
CA LYS A 647 11.30 -5.71 23.92
C LYS A 647 12.75 -5.51 23.47
N VAL A 648 13.02 -5.56 22.17
CA VAL A 648 14.35 -5.30 21.59
C VAL A 648 14.72 -3.81 21.71
N PHE A 649 13.80 -2.92 21.36
CA PHE A 649 14.00 -1.47 21.35
C PHE A 649 13.15 -0.79 22.43
N GLU A 650 13.47 -1.05 23.72
CA GLU A 650 12.68 -0.53 24.84
C GLU A 650 12.49 1.00 24.74
N GLY A 651 11.22 1.43 24.64
CA GLY A 651 10.84 2.83 24.55
C GLY A 651 10.88 3.46 23.15
N LYS A 652 11.28 2.72 22.11
CA LYS A 652 11.27 3.21 20.71
C LYS A 652 10.13 2.59 19.89
N ARG A 653 9.70 3.28 18.84
CA ARG A 653 8.70 2.76 17.89
C ARG A 653 9.29 1.61 17.07
N PRO A 654 8.64 0.44 17.01
CA PRO A 654 9.04 -0.61 16.08
C PRO A 654 8.94 -0.17 14.62
N PHE A 655 9.84 -0.67 13.77
CA PHE A 655 9.69 -0.60 12.31
C PHE A 655 9.58 -2.01 11.75
N ILE A 656 8.43 -2.27 11.13
CA ILE A 656 8.10 -3.57 10.51
C ILE A 656 7.53 -3.29 9.13
N ILE A 657 8.03 -4.01 8.13
CA ILE A 657 7.42 -4.12 6.81
C ILE A 657 7.01 -5.58 6.61
N GLY A 658 5.70 -5.82 6.48
CA GLY A 658 5.10 -7.16 6.39
C GLY A 658 4.46 -7.44 5.04
N ARG A 659 4.55 -8.67 4.54
CA ARG A 659 3.92 -9.08 3.28
C ARG A 659 2.42 -9.31 3.44
N SER A 660 2.03 -10.40 4.09
CA SER A 660 0.63 -10.71 4.29
C SER A 660 0.02 -9.83 5.37
N THR A 661 -1.17 -9.32 5.08
CA THR A 661 -1.89 -8.40 5.96
C THR A 661 -3.38 -8.74 6.04
N PHE A 662 -3.98 -8.50 7.20
CA PHE A 662 -5.44 -8.45 7.38
C PHE A 662 -5.89 -7.04 7.79
N ALA A 663 -7.19 -6.78 7.74
CA ALA A 663 -7.83 -5.60 8.32
C ALA A 663 -7.33 -5.34 9.76
N GLY A 664 -6.59 -4.24 9.97
CA GLY A 664 -6.02 -3.82 11.26
C GLY A 664 -4.54 -4.10 11.47
N SER A 665 -3.85 -4.73 10.52
CA SER A 665 -2.39 -4.95 10.68
C SER A 665 -1.58 -3.64 10.61
N GLY A 666 -2.13 -2.58 10.02
CA GLY A 666 -1.52 -1.25 9.95
C GLY A 666 -1.24 -0.61 11.32
N LYS A 667 -1.89 -1.11 12.37
CA LYS A 667 -1.63 -0.75 13.77
C LYS A 667 -0.22 -1.10 14.24
N TRP A 668 0.45 -2.03 13.55
CA TRP A 668 1.75 -2.57 13.98
C TRP A 668 2.83 -2.46 12.92
N ALA A 669 2.47 -2.53 11.63
CA ALA A 669 3.42 -2.64 10.55
C ALA A 669 3.04 -1.76 9.35
N GLY A 670 4.05 -1.34 8.59
CA GLY A 670 3.87 -0.95 7.19
C GLY A 670 3.79 -2.19 6.29
N HIS A 671 3.62 -1.95 5.00
CA HIS A 671 3.49 -2.98 3.97
C HIS A 671 4.15 -2.52 2.67
N TRP A 672 4.60 -3.47 1.85
CA TRP A 672 5.06 -3.19 0.49
C TRP A 672 4.23 -3.99 -0.50
N GLY A 673 4.03 -3.45 -1.70
CA GLY A 673 3.13 -4.03 -2.69
C GLY A 673 3.52 -5.39 -3.28
N GLY A 674 4.54 -6.08 -2.75
CA GLY A 674 4.93 -7.42 -3.15
C GLY A 674 5.93 -7.51 -4.31
N ASP A 675 5.99 -8.71 -4.89
CA ASP A 675 6.92 -9.16 -5.93
C ASP A 675 6.52 -8.63 -7.33
N ASN A 676 6.45 -7.30 -7.44
CA ASN A 676 6.13 -6.60 -8.68
C ASN A 676 7.17 -6.86 -9.79
N TYR A 677 6.80 -6.60 -11.05
CA TYR A 677 7.70 -6.81 -12.19
C TYR A 677 8.30 -5.49 -12.68
N SER A 678 9.52 -5.54 -13.22
CA SER A 678 10.19 -4.43 -13.92
C SER A 678 9.55 -4.14 -15.28
N LEU A 679 8.27 -3.77 -15.26
CA LEU A 679 7.41 -3.52 -16.41
C LEU A 679 6.63 -2.20 -16.17
N TRP A 680 6.31 -1.47 -17.24
CA TRP A 680 5.62 -0.17 -17.14
C TRP A 680 4.21 -0.31 -16.55
N ALA A 681 3.56 -1.47 -16.75
CA ALA A 681 2.26 -1.76 -16.16
C ALA A 681 2.30 -1.71 -14.62
N PHE A 682 3.39 -2.15 -13.98
CA PHE A 682 3.50 -2.21 -12.53
C PHE A 682 3.87 -0.85 -11.93
N LEU A 683 4.65 -0.04 -12.66
CA LEU A 683 4.79 1.39 -12.36
C LEU A 683 3.42 2.08 -12.37
N TYR A 684 2.60 1.80 -13.38
CA TYR A 684 1.25 2.36 -13.54
C TYR A 684 0.29 1.96 -12.42
N PHE A 685 0.26 0.68 -12.03
CA PHE A 685 -0.63 0.16 -10.99
C PHE A 685 -0.13 0.40 -9.54
N SER A 686 1.11 0.86 -9.35
CA SER A 686 1.62 1.20 -8.01
C SER A 686 0.80 2.29 -7.29
N ILE A 687 0.27 3.27 -8.03
CA ILE A 687 -0.56 4.35 -7.47
C ILE A 687 -1.91 3.83 -6.95
N PRO A 688 -2.74 3.13 -7.74
CA PRO A 688 -4.01 2.61 -7.24
C PRO A 688 -3.83 1.58 -6.12
N GLN A 689 -2.75 0.79 -6.11
CA GLN A 689 -2.42 -0.09 -4.98
C GLN A 689 -2.18 0.73 -3.70
N ALA A 690 -1.34 1.76 -3.75
CA ALA A 690 -1.08 2.65 -2.62
C ALA A 690 -2.32 3.40 -2.10
N LEU A 691 -3.20 3.83 -3.01
CA LEU A 691 -4.48 4.45 -2.65
C LEU A 691 -5.42 3.45 -1.96
N SER A 692 -5.40 2.18 -2.37
CA SER A 692 -6.18 1.12 -1.72
C SER A 692 -5.69 0.86 -0.30
N PHE A 693 -4.37 0.78 -0.08
CA PHE A 693 -3.78 0.65 1.26
C PHE A 693 -4.03 1.85 2.18
N SER A 694 -4.28 3.03 1.60
CA SER A 694 -4.73 4.19 2.37
C SER A 694 -6.15 4.00 2.93
N ILE A 695 -7.03 3.24 2.25
CA ILE A 695 -8.35 2.82 2.79
C ILE A 695 -8.16 1.82 3.93
N PHE A 696 -7.21 0.91 3.78
CA PHE A 696 -6.98 -0.20 4.72
C PHE A 696 -6.25 0.22 6.00
N GLY A 697 -5.82 1.48 6.10
CA GLY A 697 -5.14 2.01 7.29
C GLY A 697 -3.64 1.72 7.30
N PHE A 698 -2.98 1.65 6.14
CA PHE A 698 -1.52 1.48 6.02
C PHE A 698 -0.90 2.75 5.40
N PRO A 699 -0.66 3.80 6.19
CA PRO A 699 -0.02 4.99 5.68
C PRO A 699 1.46 4.76 5.32
N MET A 700 2.13 3.78 5.94
CA MET A 700 3.49 3.37 5.58
C MET A 700 3.44 2.27 4.51
N PHE A 701 3.18 2.69 3.27
CA PHE A 701 3.09 1.82 2.09
C PHE A 701 4.02 2.29 0.96
N GLY A 702 4.52 1.35 0.17
CA GLY A 702 5.29 1.57 -1.05
C GLY A 702 5.38 0.31 -1.91
N VAL A 703 6.03 0.39 -3.06
CA VAL A 703 6.31 -0.78 -3.92
C VAL A 703 7.82 -0.92 -4.11
N ASP A 704 8.27 -2.07 -4.60
CA ASP A 704 9.67 -2.23 -4.96
C ASP A 704 9.99 -1.40 -6.21
N THR A 705 10.77 -0.35 -5.99
CA THR A 705 11.08 0.66 -6.99
C THR A 705 11.99 0.08 -8.05
N CYS A 706 11.68 0.34 -9.32
CA CYS A 706 12.27 -0.24 -10.53
C CYS A 706 11.80 -1.67 -10.86
N GLY A 707 10.95 -2.26 -10.01
CA GLY A 707 10.42 -3.62 -10.14
C GLY A 707 11.34 -4.66 -9.49
N PHE A 708 10.77 -5.67 -8.85
CA PHE A 708 11.50 -6.77 -8.23
C PHE A 708 11.89 -7.84 -9.25
N ASN A 709 10.91 -8.34 -10.02
CA ASN A 709 11.07 -9.42 -10.98
C ASN A 709 11.48 -8.93 -12.39
N GLY A 710 12.42 -9.64 -13.02
CA GLY A 710 12.95 -9.29 -14.35
C GLY A 710 14.08 -8.26 -14.30
N ASN A 711 14.59 -7.85 -15.47
CA ASN A 711 15.55 -6.75 -15.54
C ASN A 711 14.81 -5.43 -15.79
N THR A 712 15.17 -4.38 -15.06
CA THR A 712 14.77 -3.00 -15.37
C THR A 712 15.64 -2.40 -16.48
N ASP A 713 15.33 -1.17 -16.89
CA ASP A 713 16.25 -0.34 -17.68
C ASP A 713 16.37 1.07 -17.11
N HIS A 714 17.30 1.84 -17.67
CA HIS A 714 17.58 3.21 -17.23
C HIS A 714 16.38 4.16 -17.33
N GLU A 715 15.43 3.95 -18.24
CA GLU A 715 14.28 4.83 -18.42
C GLU A 715 13.20 4.49 -17.38
N LEU A 716 12.79 3.22 -17.34
CA LEU A 716 11.80 2.72 -16.38
C LEU A 716 12.26 3.01 -14.95
N CYS A 717 13.50 2.68 -14.61
CA CYS A 717 14.02 2.91 -13.27
C CYS A 717 14.14 4.41 -12.95
N SER A 718 14.46 5.28 -13.93
CA SER A 718 14.42 6.74 -13.72
C SER A 718 13.01 7.22 -13.37
N ARG A 719 11.97 6.76 -14.08
CA ARG A 719 10.56 7.14 -13.80
C ARG A 719 10.07 6.58 -12.48
N TRP A 720 10.47 5.36 -12.15
CA TRP A 720 10.05 4.72 -10.90
C TRP A 720 10.68 5.38 -9.68
N MET A 721 11.99 5.67 -9.73
CA MET A 721 12.68 6.44 -8.67
C MET A 721 12.06 7.82 -8.47
N GLN A 722 11.54 8.45 -9.53
CA GLN A 722 10.81 9.70 -9.41
C GLN A 722 9.47 9.54 -8.70
N LEU A 723 8.67 8.55 -9.09
CA LEU A 723 7.35 8.29 -8.50
C LEU A 723 7.48 7.89 -7.02
N SER A 724 8.26 6.86 -6.73
CA SER A 724 8.36 6.28 -5.38
C SER A 724 8.97 7.24 -4.36
N ALA A 725 9.68 8.29 -4.79
CA ALA A 725 10.13 9.36 -3.91
C ALA A 725 8.98 10.08 -3.18
N PHE A 726 7.74 9.92 -3.64
CA PHE A 726 6.53 10.49 -3.01
C PHE A 726 5.65 9.45 -2.31
N PHE A 727 6.04 8.17 -2.32
CA PHE A 727 5.40 7.14 -1.51
C PHE A 727 5.94 7.18 -0.08
N PRO A 728 5.10 6.97 0.95
CA PRO A 728 5.56 6.97 2.33
C PRO A 728 6.72 6.01 2.60
N PHE A 729 6.62 4.76 2.15
CA PHE A 729 7.73 3.80 2.15
C PHE A 729 8.44 3.85 0.79
N TYR A 730 9.77 4.01 0.79
CA TYR A 730 10.55 4.18 -0.43
C TYR A 730 11.78 3.25 -0.46
N ARG A 731 11.59 2.07 -1.07
CA ARG A 731 12.61 1.03 -1.22
C ARG A 731 12.87 0.69 -2.69
N ASN A 732 14.14 0.59 -3.07
CA ASN A 732 14.58 -0.15 -4.26
C ASN A 732 14.97 -1.57 -3.82
N HIS A 733 14.38 -2.59 -4.45
CA HIS A 733 14.64 -4.00 -4.17
C HIS A 733 14.60 -4.77 -5.49
N ASN A 734 15.31 -5.88 -5.57
CA ASN A 734 15.58 -6.59 -6.82
C ASN A 734 15.74 -8.08 -6.57
N VAL A 735 15.25 -8.89 -7.51
CA VAL A 735 15.39 -10.35 -7.47
C VAL A 735 16.84 -10.80 -7.71
N ARG A 736 17.16 -12.00 -7.22
CA ARG A 736 18.44 -12.67 -7.48
C ARG A 736 18.63 -12.93 -8.98
N GLY A 737 19.86 -12.77 -9.45
CA GLY A 737 20.24 -13.05 -10.84
C GLY A 737 19.84 -11.99 -11.87
N ALA A 738 19.01 -11.01 -11.52
CA ALA A 738 18.76 -9.82 -12.34
C ALA A 738 19.94 -8.83 -12.30
N ILE A 739 20.03 -7.97 -13.32
CA ILE A 739 21.07 -6.92 -13.39
C ILE A 739 21.02 -5.98 -12.17
N SER A 740 22.16 -5.36 -11.84
CA SER A 740 22.22 -4.26 -10.87
C SER A 740 21.27 -3.13 -11.25
N GLN A 741 20.48 -2.67 -10.27
CA GLN A 741 19.50 -1.59 -10.45
C GLN A 741 19.55 -0.55 -9.33
N GLU A 742 20.63 -0.53 -8.55
CA GLU A 742 20.89 0.53 -7.60
C GLU A 742 20.97 1.88 -8.34
N PRO A 743 20.55 3.00 -7.75
CA PRO A 743 20.37 4.26 -8.47
C PRO A 743 21.66 4.81 -9.10
N TYR A 744 22.83 4.38 -8.61
CA TYR A 744 24.13 4.77 -9.14
C TYR A 744 24.58 4.00 -10.40
N VAL A 745 23.82 3.00 -10.85
CA VAL A 745 24.18 2.16 -12.01
C VAL A 745 24.14 2.96 -13.32
N TRP A 746 23.15 3.84 -13.49
CA TRP A 746 23.00 4.67 -14.70
C TRP A 746 23.00 6.16 -14.36
N SER A 747 23.69 6.97 -15.17
CA SER A 747 23.75 8.42 -14.95
C SER A 747 22.38 9.11 -15.00
N SER A 748 21.48 8.66 -15.88
CA SER A 748 20.10 9.17 -15.95
C SER A 748 19.32 8.88 -14.66
N VAL A 749 19.53 7.70 -14.07
CA VAL A 749 18.88 7.30 -12.82
C VAL A 749 19.47 8.08 -11.64
N ILE A 750 20.79 8.34 -11.62
CA ILE A 750 21.41 9.24 -10.63
C ILE A 750 20.74 10.62 -10.66
N ASP A 751 20.65 11.23 -11.85
CA ASP A 751 20.11 12.58 -12.02
C ASP A 751 18.63 12.66 -11.66
N ALA A 752 17.83 11.67 -12.10
CA ALA A 752 16.42 11.57 -11.77
C ALA A 752 16.19 11.38 -10.27
N SER A 753 16.93 10.44 -9.66
CA SER A 753 16.82 10.10 -8.24
C SER A 753 17.20 11.28 -7.37
N LYS A 754 18.34 11.94 -7.62
CA LYS A 754 18.77 13.11 -6.84
C LYS A 754 17.76 14.25 -6.86
N LYS A 755 17.16 14.53 -8.03
CA LYS A 755 16.16 15.59 -8.15
C LYS A 755 14.90 15.26 -7.36
N ALA A 756 14.36 14.05 -7.51
CA ALA A 756 13.16 13.63 -6.79
C ALA A 756 13.42 13.49 -5.27
N MET A 757 14.55 12.89 -4.88
CA MET A 757 14.96 12.76 -3.48
C MET A 757 15.19 14.11 -2.81
N ARG A 758 15.71 15.13 -3.51
CA ARG A 758 15.83 16.48 -2.95
C ARG A 758 14.46 17.02 -2.53
N ILE A 759 13.42 16.80 -3.35
CA ILE A 759 12.04 17.20 -3.03
C ILE A 759 11.52 16.37 -1.85
N ARG A 760 11.72 15.05 -1.87
CA ARG A 760 11.32 14.16 -0.77
C ARG A 760 11.92 14.61 0.56
N TYR A 761 13.23 14.78 0.63
CA TYR A 761 13.94 15.14 1.85
C TYR A 761 13.55 16.54 2.37
N LEU A 762 13.25 17.49 1.46
CA LEU A 762 12.62 18.76 1.83
C LEU A 762 11.24 18.55 2.47
N LEU A 763 10.44 17.62 1.95
CA LEU A 763 9.07 17.33 2.39
C LEU A 763 8.96 16.36 3.58
N LEU A 764 10.06 15.78 4.09
CA LEU A 764 9.99 14.86 5.22
C LEU A 764 9.28 15.44 6.46
N PRO A 765 9.46 16.71 6.85
CA PRO A 765 8.68 17.29 7.95
C PRO A 765 7.17 17.30 7.69
N TYR A 766 6.77 17.54 6.43
CA TYR A 766 5.37 17.47 6.02
C TYR A 766 4.84 16.03 6.04
N MET A 767 5.57 15.08 5.45
CA MET A 767 5.21 13.65 5.47
C MET A 767 5.11 13.11 6.90
N TYR A 768 6.04 13.49 7.76
CA TYR A 768 6.04 13.09 9.17
C TYR A 768 4.89 13.70 9.96
N THR A 769 4.48 14.94 9.62
CA THR A 769 3.26 15.54 10.16
C THR A 769 2.02 14.78 9.72
N LEU A 770 1.95 14.35 8.46
CA LEU A 770 0.85 13.51 7.97
C LEU A 770 0.83 12.14 8.67
N MET A 771 1.99 11.54 8.93
CA MET A 771 2.09 10.30 9.72
C MET A 771 1.56 10.47 11.14
N ALA A 772 1.92 11.57 11.82
CA ALA A 772 1.39 11.86 13.15
C ALA A 772 -0.14 12.06 13.13
N GLN A 773 -0.68 12.73 12.13
CA GLN A 773 -2.14 12.86 11.97
C GLN A 773 -2.81 11.51 11.66
N ALA A 774 -2.15 10.63 10.90
CA ALA A 774 -2.64 9.28 10.66
C ALA A 774 -2.69 8.48 11.96
N SER A 775 -1.59 8.45 12.73
CA SER A 775 -1.49 7.66 13.96
C SER A 775 -2.31 8.19 15.12
N LEU A 776 -2.59 9.51 15.16
CA LEU A 776 -3.36 10.14 16.25
C LEU A 776 -4.85 10.26 15.94
N SER A 777 -5.22 10.35 14.66
CA SER A 777 -6.62 10.64 14.31
C SER A 777 -7.14 9.94 13.06
N GLY A 778 -6.41 9.01 12.47
CA GLY A 778 -6.87 8.20 11.33
C GLY A 778 -6.92 8.94 10.01
N ASN A 779 -6.17 10.03 9.88
CA ASN A 779 -6.04 10.75 8.61
C ASN A 779 -5.23 9.91 7.60
N THR A 780 -5.40 10.19 6.32
CA THR A 780 -4.63 9.54 5.25
C THR A 780 -3.43 10.38 4.83
N VAL A 781 -2.33 9.72 4.46
CA VAL A 781 -1.09 10.35 3.97
C VAL A 781 -1.14 10.53 2.46
N MET A 782 -1.31 9.44 1.71
CA MET A 782 -1.58 9.49 0.27
C MET A 782 -3.09 9.51 0.04
N ARG A 783 -3.59 10.34 -0.88
CA ARG A 783 -5.03 10.55 -1.09
C ARG A 783 -5.37 10.58 -2.57
N ALA A 784 -6.51 9.99 -2.91
CA ALA A 784 -7.08 10.11 -4.25
C ALA A 784 -7.57 11.54 -4.49
N LEU A 785 -7.50 12.02 -5.73
CA LEU A 785 -8.02 13.35 -6.09
C LEU A 785 -9.53 13.45 -5.80
N SER A 786 -10.28 12.36 -6.05
CA SER A 786 -11.70 12.26 -5.74
C SER A 786 -12.04 12.35 -4.26
N TRP A 787 -11.08 12.20 -3.34
CA TRP A 787 -11.32 12.38 -1.91
C TRP A 787 -11.08 13.81 -1.43
N GLU A 788 -10.15 14.51 -2.06
CA GLU A 788 -9.83 15.92 -1.76
C GLU A 788 -10.76 16.89 -2.50
N PHE A 789 -11.33 16.45 -3.62
CA PHE A 789 -12.28 17.20 -4.45
C PHE A 789 -13.52 16.35 -4.74
N PRO A 790 -14.26 15.91 -3.72
CA PRO A 790 -15.29 14.90 -3.88
C PRO A 790 -16.53 15.43 -4.62
N GLN A 791 -16.64 16.74 -4.85
CA GLN A 791 -17.70 17.35 -5.66
C GLN A 791 -17.41 17.32 -7.17
N GLU A 792 -16.27 16.78 -7.60
CA GLU A 792 -15.86 16.68 -9.01
C GLU A 792 -15.94 15.21 -9.51
N PRO A 793 -17.10 14.75 -9.97
CA PRO A 793 -17.34 13.34 -10.30
C PRO A 793 -16.44 12.76 -11.41
N TRP A 794 -15.94 13.61 -12.30
CA TRP A 794 -14.99 13.18 -13.34
C TRP A 794 -13.63 12.74 -12.78
N LEU A 795 -13.39 12.92 -11.48
CA LEU A 795 -12.20 12.42 -10.78
C LEU A 795 -12.39 11.00 -10.24
N ALA A 796 -13.56 10.37 -10.38
CA ALA A 796 -13.81 9.02 -9.85
C ALA A 796 -12.78 7.99 -10.34
N ASP A 797 -12.32 8.13 -11.59
CA ASP A 797 -11.31 7.27 -12.21
C ASP A 797 -9.89 7.89 -12.21
N ALA A 798 -9.67 9.00 -11.49
CA ALA A 798 -8.39 9.69 -11.47
C ALA A 798 -7.40 9.01 -10.49
N ASP A 799 -6.66 8.03 -11.01
CA ASP A 799 -5.70 7.20 -10.26
C ASP A 799 -4.29 7.18 -10.90
N ARG A 800 -4.00 8.17 -11.75
CA ARG A 800 -2.65 8.45 -12.31
C ARG A 800 -2.00 9.68 -11.70
N GLN A 801 -2.77 10.42 -10.90
CA GLN A 801 -2.31 11.49 -10.04
C GLN A 801 -2.71 11.13 -8.62
N PHE A 802 -2.00 11.68 -7.64
CA PHE A 802 -2.38 11.56 -6.24
C PHE A 802 -1.98 12.80 -5.47
N MET A 803 -2.58 12.94 -4.30
CA MET A 803 -2.26 13.96 -3.33
C MET A 803 -1.42 13.35 -2.21
N LEU A 804 -0.38 14.07 -1.77
CA LEU A 804 0.26 13.87 -0.49
C LEU A 804 -0.34 14.90 0.48
N GLY A 805 -1.10 14.39 1.46
CA GLY A 805 -1.99 15.20 2.29
C GLY A 805 -2.97 16.01 1.43
N SER A 806 -3.24 17.25 1.84
CA SER A 806 -4.11 18.16 1.08
C SER A 806 -3.35 19.16 0.21
N ALA A 807 -2.01 19.21 0.32
CA ALA A 807 -1.22 20.35 -0.16
C ALA A 807 -0.36 20.08 -1.40
N VAL A 808 0.06 18.83 -1.64
CA VAL A 808 1.01 18.49 -2.72
C VAL A 808 0.37 17.50 -3.68
N MET A 809 0.30 17.82 -4.96
CA MET A 809 -0.18 16.94 -6.03
C MET A 809 1.00 16.46 -6.87
N VAL A 810 1.04 15.16 -7.18
CA VAL A 810 2.09 14.53 -7.99
C VAL A 810 1.48 13.98 -9.27
N THR A 811 2.09 14.30 -10.42
CA THR A 811 1.61 13.86 -11.75
C THR A 811 2.76 13.14 -12.49
N PRO A 812 3.02 11.86 -12.19
CA PRO A 812 4.14 11.09 -12.73
C PRO A 812 3.95 10.73 -14.20
N CYS A 813 5.05 10.65 -14.96
CA CYS A 813 5.05 10.11 -16.32
C CYS A 813 5.12 8.58 -16.27
N LEU A 814 4.05 7.92 -16.71
CA LEU A 814 3.86 6.46 -16.62
C LEU A 814 3.91 5.74 -17.98
N VAL A 815 4.39 6.42 -19.02
CA VAL A 815 4.40 5.92 -20.40
C VAL A 815 5.83 5.94 -20.93
N GLN A 816 6.26 4.82 -21.49
CA GLN A 816 7.59 4.68 -22.09
C GLN A 816 7.81 5.66 -23.24
N GLY A 817 9.01 6.24 -23.30
CA GLY A 817 9.45 7.18 -24.32
C GLY A 817 8.80 8.56 -24.23
N ALA A 818 7.87 8.78 -23.31
CA ALA A 818 7.14 10.03 -23.20
C ALA A 818 7.99 11.12 -22.51
N ASN A 819 7.88 12.34 -23.02
CA ASN A 819 8.47 13.55 -22.44
C ASN A 819 7.40 14.52 -21.89
N THR A 820 6.14 14.12 -21.96
CA THR A 820 4.98 14.83 -21.41
C THR A 820 4.06 13.83 -20.72
N VAL A 821 3.17 14.32 -19.87
CA VAL A 821 2.11 13.56 -19.22
C VAL A 821 0.82 14.37 -19.24
N ASP A 822 -0.32 13.70 -19.34
CA ASP A 822 -1.60 14.38 -19.18
C ASP A 822 -2.05 14.35 -17.71
N GLY A 823 -2.54 15.47 -17.20
CA GLY A 823 -3.07 15.57 -15.84
C GLY A 823 -4.18 16.61 -15.71
N VAL A 824 -5.01 16.45 -14.70
CA VAL A 824 -6.08 17.39 -14.34
C VAL A 824 -5.66 18.27 -13.16
N PHE A 825 -6.19 19.49 -13.10
CA PHE A 825 -6.05 20.40 -11.96
C PHE A 825 -7.41 20.54 -11.27
N PRO A 826 -7.66 19.77 -10.20
CA PRO A 826 -8.98 19.75 -9.58
C PRO A 826 -9.27 21.01 -8.75
N GLY A 827 -10.55 21.35 -8.59
CA GLY A 827 -11.04 22.49 -7.83
C GLY A 827 -10.89 23.85 -8.51
N VAL A 828 -10.37 23.93 -9.74
CA VAL A 828 -10.18 25.20 -10.47
C VAL A 828 -11.50 25.93 -10.73
N GLY A 829 -12.60 25.18 -10.88
CA GLY A 829 -13.95 25.74 -11.01
C GLY A 829 -14.47 26.45 -9.76
N ASP A 830 -13.84 26.18 -8.60
CA ASP A 830 -14.10 26.83 -7.32
C ASP A 830 -12.97 27.80 -6.92
N GLY A 831 -12.05 28.10 -7.85
CA GLY A 831 -10.96 29.05 -7.65
C GLY A 831 -9.71 28.47 -6.98
N THR A 832 -9.55 27.14 -6.93
CA THR A 832 -8.30 26.52 -6.49
C THR A 832 -7.17 26.90 -7.44
N ILE A 833 -6.04 27.33 -6.87
CA ILE A 833 -4.82 27.64 -7.61
C ILE A 833 -3.81 26.53 -7.36
N TRP A 834 -3.12 26.09 -8.42
CA TRP A 834 -2.02 25.14 -8.33
C TRP A 834 -0.72 25.81 -8.77
N TYR A 835 0.30 25.79 -7.91
CA TYR A 835 1.61 26.35 -8.20
C TYR A 835 2.58 25.24 -8.58
N ASP A 836 3.32 25.40 -9.67
CA ASP A 836 4.41 24.48 -10.02
C ASP A 836 5.52 24.53 -8.95
N TRP A 837 5.96 23.37 -8.47
CA TRP A 837 7.00 23.26 -7.43
C TRP A 837 8.33 23.90 -7.84
N TYR A 838 8.70 23.81 -9.12
CA TYR A 838 10.02 24.21 -9.61
C TYR A 838 10.07 25.68 -10.00
N THR A 839 9.00 26.20 -10.62
CA THR A 839 8.96 27.58 -11.12
C THR A 839 8.12 28.52 -10.28
N TYR A 840 7.32 27.98 -9.34
CA TYR A 840 6.36 28.70 -8.50
C TYR A 840 5.26 29.45 -9.26
N LYS A 841 5.11 29.19 -10.56
CA LYS A 841 4.07 29.80 -11.40
C LYS A 841 2.75 29.10 -11.17
N ALA A 842 1.64 29.83 -11.31
CA ALA A 842 0.31 29.23 -11.27
C ALA A 842 0.10 28.34 -12.52
N ALA A 843 0.29 27.03 -12.36
CA ALA A 843 0.13 26.03 -13.43
C ALA A 843 -1.34 25.86 -13.86
N SER A 844 -2.28 26.21 -12.98
CA SER A 844 -3.72 26.15 -13.28
C SER A 844 -4.29 27.43 -13.90
N GLU A 845 -3.46 28.42 -14.26
CA GLU A 845 -3.93 29.67 -14.87
C GLU A 845 -4.57 29.38 -16.25
N GLY A 846 -5.86 29.71 -16.41
CA GLY A 846 -6.61 29.51 -17.65
C GLY A 846 -7.22 28.12 -17.85
N VAL A 847 -6.90 27.15 -16.97
CA VAL A 847 -7.40 25.77 -17.05
C VAL A 847 -8.89 25.70 -16.67
N GLN A 848 -9.67 24.95 -17.44
CA GLN A 848 -11.10 24.73 -17.20
C GLN A 848 -11.35 23.53 -16.26
N PRO A 849 -12.51 23.47 -15.56
CA PRO A 849 -12.85 22.34 -14.70
C PRO A 849 -12.81 21.00 -15.43
N GLY A 850 -12.07 20.05 -14.87
CA GLY A 850 -11.87 18.71 -15.43
C GLY A 850 -11.19 18.68 -16.81
N GLU A 851 -10.53 19.77 -17.22
CA GLU A 851 -9.67 19.78 -18.40
C GLU A 851 -8.43 18.90 -18.16
N ASN A 852 -8.12 18.06 -19.14
CA ASN A 852 -6.90 17.27 -19.14
C ASN A 852 -5.80 18.07 -19.84
N VAL A 853 -4.77 18.45 -19.10
CA VAL A 853 -3.69 19.33 -19.54
C VAL A 853 -2.45 18.49 -19.82
N THR A 854 -1.84 18.70 -20.97
CA THR A 854 -0.53 18.11 -21.29
C THR A 854 0.58 18.92 -20.62
N ILE A 855 1.35 18.25 -19.76
CA ILE A 855 2.37 18.83 -18.88
C ILE A 855 3.74 18.28 -19.30
N ASP A 856 4.75 19.15 -19.33
CA ASP A 856 6.13 18.74 -19.59
C ASP A 856 6.64 17.81 -18.50
N ALA A 857 7.13 16.64 -18.89
CA ALA A 857 7.69 15.62 -18.01
C ALA A 857 8.91 14.94 -18.67
N PRO A 858 9.96 15.68 -19.09
CA PRO A 858 11.15 15.05 -19.66
C PRO A 858 11.79 14.09 -18.65
N LEU A 859 12.59 13.12 -19.14
CA LEU A 859 13.28 12.17 -18.26
C LEU A 859 14.12 12.92 -17.21
N GLY A 860 13.99 12.53 -15.94
CA GLY A 860 14.63 13.25 -14.83
C GLY A 860 13.85 14.46 -14.29
N HIS A 861 12.68 14.79 -14.84
CA HIS A 861 11.70 15.72 -14.26
C HIS A 861 10.37 15.01 -13.94
N ILE A 862 9.85 15.19 -12.73
CA ILE A 862 8.51 14.75 -12.31
C ILE A 862 7.67 15.99 -11.95
N PRO A 863 6.53 16.21 -12.60
CA PRO A 863 5.63 17.30 -12.25
C PRO A 863 5.05 17.19 -10.83
N VAL A 864 5.22 18.26 -10.06
CA VAL A 864 4.76 18.39 -8.67
C VAL A 864 4.14 19.76 -8.50
N PHE A 865 2.95 19.83 -7.90
CA PHE A 865 2.19 21.06 -7.74
C PHE A 865 1.78 21.29 -6.29
N LEU A 866 1.85 22.55 -5.85
CA LEU A 866 1.42 23.00 -4.54
C LEU A 866 0.02 23.61 -4.65
N ARG A 867 -0.90 23.14 -3.81
CA ARG A 867 -2.26 23.70 -3.72
C ARG A 867 -2.23 25.03 -2.97
N GLY A 868 -2.77 26.08 -3.58
CA GLY A 868 -3.03 27.35 -2.91
C GLY A 868 -3.90 27.16 -1.66
N GLY A 869 -3.69 28.00 -0.65
CA GLY A 869 -4.32 27.88 0.65
C GLY A 869 -3.50 27.07 1.68
N HIS A 870 -2.28 26.65 1.35
CA HIS A 870 -1.48 25.78 2.20
C HIS A 870 -0.12 26.38 2.59
N VAL A 871 0.32 26.12 3.82
CA VAL A 871 1.66 26.41 4.31
C VAL A 871 2.40 25.08 4.56
N ILE A 872 3.56 24.94 3.94
CA ILE A 872 4.35 23.70 3.94
C ILE A 872 5.71 23.98 4.58
N PRO A 873 5.99 23.45 5.78
CA PRO A 873 7.31 23.49 6.38
C PRO A 873 8.23 22.51 5.65
N VAL A 874 9.45 22.96 5.32
CA VAL A 874 10.48 22.13 4.69
C VAL A 874 11.81 22.31 5.41
N GLN A 875 12.70 21.33 5.31
CA GLN A 875 14.00 21.37 5.97
C GLN A 875 15.10 21.04 4.97
N GLU A 876 16.23 21.74 4.99
CA GLU A 876 17.28 21.52 3.98
C GLU A 876 17.79 20.05 4.04
N PRO A 877 17.85 19.34 2.90
CA PRO A 877 18.25 17.93 2.88
C PRO A 877 19.69 17.67 3.33
N GLY A 878 19.89 16.58 4.07
CA GLY A 878 21.18 15.92 4.29
C GLY A 878 21.26 14.57 3.53
N MET A 879 22.35 13.83 3.74
CA MET A 879 22.50 12.47 3.18
C MET A 879 21.70 11.42 3.96
N THR A 880 21.37 11.72 5.22
CA THR A 880 20.47 10.95 6.09
C THR A 880 19.43 11.86 6.74
N THR A 881 18.41 11.27 7.34
CA THR A 881 17.39 12.02 8.08
C THR A 881 17.94 12.64 9.35
N THR A 882 18.94 12.04 9.99
CA THR A 882 19.62 12.62 11.15
C THR A 882 20.32 13.92 10.78
N GLU A 883 21.04 13.95 9.65
CA GLU A 883 21.65 15.19 9.12
C GLU A 883 20.56 16.21 8.74
N SER A 884 19.53 15.78 8.02
CA SER A 884 18.43 16.65 7.58
C SER A 884 17.73 17.33 8.77
N ARG A 885 17.49 16.60 9.87
CA ARG A 885 16.85 17.12 11.09
C ARG A 885 17.69 18.13 11.85
N GLN A 886 18.98 18.28 11.54
CA GLN A 886 19.87 19.29 12.13
C GLN A 886 20.01 20.54 11.24
N ASN A 887 19.43 20.52 10.04
CA ASN A 887 19.55 21.61 9.11
C ASN A 887 18.49 22.69 9.36
N GLU A 888 18.73 23.86 8.76
CA GLU A 888 17.85 25.02 8.90
C GLU A 888 16.48 24.77 8.25
N TRP A 889 15.46 25.36 8.86
CA TRP A 889 14.09 25.34 8.34
C TRP A 889 13.91 26.32 7.19
N SER A 890 12.96 26.00 6.32
CA SER A 890 12.35 26.92 5.38
C SER A 890 10.84 26.73 5.37
N VAL A 891 10.09 27.73 4.92
CA VAL A 891 8.63 27.63 4.80
C VAL A 891 8.18 28.07 3.42
N ILE A 892 7.34 27.26 2.77
CA ILE A 892 6.66 27.63 1.53
C ILE A 892 5.20 27.96 1.88
N VAL A 893 4.77 29.17 1.56
CA VAL A 893 3.39 29.66 1.71
C VAL A 893 2.77 29.74 0.32
N ALA A 894 1.87 28.84 -0.02
CA ALA A 894 1.11 28.89 -1.27
C ALA A 894 -0.23 29.59 -1.00
N LEU A 895 -0.38 30.86 -1.41
CA LEU A 895 -1.62 31.60 -1.19
C LEU A 895 -2.77 31.07 -2.05
N ASP A 896 -4.00 31.10 -1.54
CA ASP A 896 -5.20 30.91 -2.36
C ASP A 896 -5.56 32.20 -3.12
N GLY A 897 -6.64 32.16 -3.92
CA GLY A 897 -7.15 33.34 -4.63
C GLY A 897 -7.62 34.49 -3.73
N ALA A 898 -7.80 34.24 -2.43
CA ALA A 898 -8.15 35.25 -1.42
C ALA A 898 -6.93 35.75 -0.63
N GLY A 899 -5.70 35.31 -0.98
CA GLY A 899 -4.48 35.68 -0.28
C GLY A 899 -4.34 35.04 1.11
N LYS A 900 -4.95 33.87 1.32
CA LYS A 900 -4.92 33.12 2.58
C LYS A 900 -4.17 31.79 2.41
N ALA A 901 -3.65 31.27 3.51
CA ALA A 901 -3.07 29.94 3.57
C ALA A 901 -2.95 29.46 5.02
N ASN A 902 -3.12 28.15 5.27
CA ASN A 902 -2.96 27.53 6.59
C ASN A 902 -2.09 26.27 6.51
N GLY A 903 -1.53 25.86 7.63
CA GLY A 903 -0.80 24.60 7.72
C GLY A 903 -0.44 24.26 9.16
N THR A 904 0.14 23.09 9.35
CA THR A 904 0.57 22.60 10.66
C THR A 904 1.88 21.83 10.51
N LEU A 905 2.70 21.83 11.57
CA LEU A 905 3.90 21.01 11.72
C LEU A 905 3.84 20.23 13.03
N TYR A 906 4.14 18.93 12.98
CA TYR A 906 4.37 18.09 14.15
C TYR A 906 5.87 17.86 14.36
N LEU A 907 6.32 17.95 15.62
CA LEU A 907 7.69 17.69 16.02
C LEU A 907 7.74 16.85 17.31
N ASP A 908 8.61 15.85 17.30
CA ASP A 908 9.08 15.07 18.43
C ASP A 908 10.55 14.68 18.18
N ASP A 909 11.10 13.80 19.02
CA ASP A 909 12.48 13.31 18.86
C ASP A 909 12.70 12.44 17.62
N GLY A 910 11.63 11.94 17.01
CA GLY A 910 11.68 11.10 15.81
C GLY A 910 11.69 9.60 16.10
N GLU A 911 11.70 9.14 17.36
CA GLU A 911 11.92 7.73 17.69
C GLU A 911 11.11 7.18 18.88
N SER A 912 10.78 8.01 19.88
CA SER A 912 10.14 7.54 21.11
C SER A 912 8.75 6.96 20.85
N LEU A 913 8.48 5.77 21.41
CA LEU A 913 7.18 5.12 21.35
C LEU A 913 6.08 6.04 21.89
N GLU A 914 6.31 6.55 23.11
CA GLU A 914 5.40 7.47 23.80
C GLU A 914 6.17 8.75 24.14
N PRO A 915 6.17 9.77 23.25
CA PRO A 915 6.94 11.00 23.47
C PRO A 915 6.38 11.86 24.63
N GLY A 916 5.20 11.53 25.16
CA GLY A 916 4.59 12.22 26.30
C GLY A 916 4.39 13.71 26.04
N GLU A 917 4.86 14.55 26.96
CA GLU A 917 4.79 16.02 26.80
C GLU A 917 5.86 16.59 25.84
N ASN A 918 6.86 15.79 25.44
CA ASN A 918 7.97 16.20 24.56
C ASN A 918 7.58 16.20 23.08
N VAL A 919 6.40 16.76 22.78
CA VAL A 919 5.91 17.01 21.43
C VAL A 919 5.71 18.50 21.22
N LYS A 920 5.74 18.96 19.98
CA LYS A 920 5.37 20.33 19.59
C LYS A 920 4.52 20.31 18.32
N TRP A 921 3.43 21.06 18.36
CA TRP A 921 2.63 21.41 17.21
C TRP A 921 2.87 22.88 16.86
N VAL A 922 3.01 23.20 15.59
CA VAL A 922 3.14 24.58 15.13
C VAL A 922 2.03 24.88 14.15
N ASP A 923 1.20 25.87 14.47
CA ASP A 923 0.14 26.34 13.59
C ASP A 923 0.62 27.50 12.72
N PHE A 924 0.32 27.41 11.43
CA PHE A 924 0.61 28.41 10.43
C PHE A 924 -0.70 29.03 9.93
N THR A 925 -0.78 30.36 9.94
CA THR A 925 -1.96 31.08 9.43
C THR A 925 -1.53 32.30 8.65
N VAL A 926 -2.11 32.47 7.47
CA VAL A 926 -1.85 33.59 6.58
C VAL A 926 -3.16 34.27 6.22
N GLU A 927 -3.23 35.55 6.50
CA GLU A 927 -4.33 36.42 6.07
C GLU A 927 -3.86 37.87 5.99
N LYS A 928 -4.46 38.66 5.09
CA LYS A 928 -4.20 40.11 4.96
C LYS A 928 -2.70 40.43 4.83
N ASN A 929 -2.00 39.65 4.00
CA ASN A 929 -0.55 39.72 3.79
C ASN A 929 0.31 39.62 5.06
N SER A 930 -0.15 38.82 6.03
CA SER A 930 0.53 38.56 7.27
C SER A 930 0.56 37.06 7.53
N PHE A 931 1.76 36.49 7.62
CA PHE A 931 2.01 35.11 8.00
C PHE A 931 2.35 35.04 9.49
N ARG A 932 1.47 34.40 10.26
CA ARG A 932 1.59 34.17 11.70
C ARG A 932 1.96 32.72 11.99
N VAL A 933 2.89 32.54 12.92
CA VAL A 933 3.35 31.23 13.40
C VAL A 933 3.13 31.12 14.90
N THR A 934 2.51 30.02 15.33
CA THR A 934 2.12 29.79 16.72
C THR A 934 2.55 28.38 17.18
N PRO A 935 3.76 28.21 17.73
CA PRO A 935 4.19 26.95 18.32
C PRO A 935 3.54 26.67 19.68
N GLN A 936 3.19 25.41 19.92
CA GLN A 936 2.60 24.90 21.17
C GLN A 936 3.23 23.53 21.53
N GLY A 937 3.55 23.31 22.80
CA GLY A 937 4.18 22.06 23.28
C GLY A 937 5.63 22.26 23.75
N LYS A 938 6.24 21.19 24.28
CA LYS A 938 7.51 21.27 25.03
C LYS A 938 8.73 20.74 24.28
N TYR A 939 8.57 20.08 23.14
CA TYR A 939 9.72 19.65 22.33
C TYR A 939 10.60 20.86 21.97
N LEU A 940 11.91 20.76 22.16
CA LEU A 940 12.84 21.86 21.87
C LEU A 940 13.59 21.59 20.57
N ASP A 941 13.16 22.27 19.51
CA ASP A 941 13.91 22.36 18.27
C ASP A 941 14.72 23.66 18.24
N ARG A 942 16.03 23.56 18.01
CA ARG A 942 16.98 24.70 18.03
C ARG A 942 17.40 25.15 16.63
N ASN A 943 16.90 24.49 15.59
CA ASN A 943 17.27 24.82 14.22
C ASN A 943 16.68 26.18 13.83
N SER A 944 17.51 27.05 13.24
CA SER A 944 17.13 28.38 12.76
C SER A 944 16.18 28.30 11.55
N LEU A 945 15.51 29.41 11.25
CA LEU A 945 14.77 29.60 10.01
C LEU A 945 15.69 30.31 9.00
N ALA A 946 15.93 29.69 7.84
CA ALA A 946 16.76 30.27 6.79
C ALA A 946 15.96 31.23 5.89
N ASN A 947 14.80 30.78 5.40
CA ASN A 947 14.01 31.54 4.44
C ASN A 947 12.50 31.23 4.52
N VAL A 948 11.71 32.15 3.96
CA VAL A 948 10.27 31.99 3.70
C VAL A 948 9.98 32.38 2.25
N THR A 949 9.32 31.49 1.52
CA THR A 949 8.90 31.70 0.14
C THR A 949 7.38 31.82 0.08
N ILE A 950 6.84 32.94 -0.40
CA ILE A 950 5.40 33.22 -0.45
C ILE A 950 4.95 33.32 -1.91
N LEU A 951 4.14 32.38 -2.35
CA LEU A 951 3.64 32.27 -3.72
C LEU A 951 2.31 33.02 -3.87
N GLY A 952 2.03 33.52 -5.08
CA GLY A 952 0.77 34.24 -5.35
C GLY A 952 0.74 35.67 -4.81
N VAL A 953 1.89 36.26 -4.51
CA VAL A 953 1.99 37.68 -4.15
C VAL A 953 1.79 38.49 -5.44
N ALA A 954 0.63 39.15 -5.58
CA ALA A 954 0.24 39.77 -6.86
C ALA A 954 1.14 40.93 -7.31
N GLU A 955 1.70 41.68 -6.36
CA GLU A 955 2.51 42.87 -6.61
C GLU A 955 3.74 42.91 -5.72
N ALA A 956 4.81 43.57 -6.19
CA ALA A 956 6.02 43.77 -5.41
C ALA A 956 5.70 44.51 -4.09
N PRO A 957 6.06 43.95 -2.93
CA PRO A 957 5.82 44.62 -1.66
C PRO A 957 6.72 45.84 -1.52
N LEU A 958 6.21 46.90 -0.89
CA LEU A 958 7.00 48.10 -0.57
C LEU A 958 7.89 47.91 0.66
N ARG A 959 7.48 47.01 1.55
CA ARG A 959 8.14 46.72 2.83
C ARG A 959 7.82 45.30 3.25
N VAL A 960 8.81 44.66 3.87
CA VAL A 960 8.69 43.35 4.51
C VAL A 960 9.17 43.50 5.95
N THR A 961 8.41 42.98 6.90
CA THR A 961 8.73 43.08 8.33
C THR A 961 8.65 41.73 9.02
N ILE A 962 9.55 41.46 9.97
CA ILE A 962 9.48 40.34 10.90
C ILE A 962 9.28 40.87 12.31
N ASN A 963 8.22 40.42 13.00
CA ASN A 963 7.84 40.91 14.34
C ASN A 963 7.78 42.45 14.42
N SER A 964 7.22 43.10 13.39
CA SER A 964 7.17 44.55 13.20
C SER A 964 8.52 45.26 12.97
N HIS A 965 9.64 44.52 12.91
CA HIS A 965 10.94 45.06 12.53
C HIS A 965 11.11 45.02 11.02
N LEU A 966 11.48 46.16 10.42
CA LEU A 966 11.71 46.28 8.98
C LEU A 966 12.95 45.48 8.56
N LEU A 967 12.77 44.60 7.57
CA LEU A 967 13.89 43.88 6.95
C LEU A 967 14.60 44.77 5.93
N GLY A 968 15.92 44.64 5.85
CA GLY A 968 16.72 45.30 4.83
C GLY A 968 16.35 44.83 3.43
N SER A 969 16.56 45.67 2.41
CA SER A 969 16.25 45.34 1.02
C SER A 969 17.09 44.20 0.43
N ALA A 970 18.17 43.80 1.10
CA ALA A 970 18.99 42.65 0.70
C ALA A 970 18.38 41.31 1.16
N SER A 971 17.60 41.32 2.25
CA SER A 971 17.07 40.12 2.90
C SER A 971 15.73 39.67 2.31
N TRP A 972 15.27 40.27 1.20
CA TRP A 972 14.12 39.80 0.45
C TRP A 972 14.18 40.24 -1.02
N SER A 973 13.49 39.49 -1.88
CA SER A 973 13.34 39.80 -3.31
C SER A 973 11.96 39.39 -3.81
N TYR A 974 11.45 40.08 -4.82
CA TYR A 974 10.18 39.75 -5.47
C TYR A 974 10.41 39.36 -6.92
N ASN A 975 9.87 38.21 -7.32
CA ASN A 975 9.88 37.76 -8.70
C ASN A 975 8.54 38.09 -9.37
N PRO A 976 8.49 39.04 -10.32
CA PRO A 976 7.25 39.42 -10.98
C PRO A 976 6.72 38.37 -11.97
N GLU A 977 7.59 37.52 -12.52
CA GLU A 977 7.21 36.48 -13.49
C GLU A 977 6.56 35.28 -12.79
N GLY A 978 7.11 34.86 -11.65
CA GLY A 978 6.56 33.80 -10.80
C GLY A 978 5.53 34.29 -9.78
N LYS A 979 5.37 35.60 -9.59
CA LYS A 979 4.50 36.22 -8.57
C LYS A 979 4.77 35.69 -7.16
N PHE A 980 6.04 35.65 -6.76
CA PHE A 980 6.42 35.18 -5.42
C PHE A 980 7.42 36.12 -4.74
N LEU A 981 7.32 36.18 -3.41
CA LEU A 981 8.22 36.90 -2.52
C LEU A 981 9.13 35.88 -1.82
N LEU A 982 10.44 36.08 -1.94
CA LEU A 982 11.44 35.29 -1.23
C LEU A 982 12.05 36.16 -0.13
N VAL A 983 11.97 35.71 1.12
CA VAL A 983 12.58 36.34 2.29
C VAL A 983 13.68 35.42 2.81
N THR A 984 14.89 35.93 2.98
CA THR A 984 16.11 35.16 3.30
C THR A 984 16.88 35.81 4.45
N GLU A 985 18.02 35.21 4.84
CA GLU A 985 18.90 35.72 5.90
C GLU A 985 18.17 35.83 7.26
N LEU A 986 17.21 34.93 7.51
CA LEU A 986 16.38 34.96 8.72
C LEU A 986 17.06 34.31 9.93
N GLN A 987 18.22 33.66 9.75
CA GLN A 987 18.91 32.92 10.81
C GLN A 987 19.17 33.78 12.06
N ASP A 988 19.62 35.01 11.84
CA ASP A 988 19.93 35.94 12.93
C ASP A 988 18.68 36.35 13.72
N ASN A 989 17.50 36.32 13.09
CA ASN A 989 16.22 36.57 13.75
C ASN A 989 15.74 35.36 14.58
N PHE A 990 16.23 34.15 14.29
CA PHE A 990 15.74 32.88 14.85
C PHE A 990 16.85 32.01 15.47
N LYS A 991 17.83 32.63 16.15
CA LYS A 991 18.97 31.91 16.79
C LYS A 991 18.57 30.89 17.85
N GLU A 992 17.43 31.10 18.50
CA GLU A 992 16.91 30.20 19.53
C GLU A 992 16.05 29.06 18.94
N GLY A 993 15.84 29.04 17.62
CA GLY A 993 15.01 28.08 16.89
C GLY A 993 13.84 28.74 16.16
N ALA A 994 13.49 28.21 14.98
CA ALA A 994 12.38 28.70 14.14
C ALA A 994 11.02 28.63 14.87
N TRP A 995 10.87 27.67 15.78
CA TRP A 995 9.62 27.36 16.49
C TRP A 995 9.71 27.62 18.00
N ALA A 996 10.66 28.46 18.42
CA ALA A 996 10.90 28.77 19.83
C ALA A 996 9.85 29.70 20.43
N SER A 997 9.27 30.60 19.63
CA SER A 997 8.25 31.57 20.06
C SER A 997 7.31 31.94 18.91
N ASN A 998 6.21 32.62 19.23
CA ASN A 998 5.32 33.17 18.21
C ASN A 998 6.05 34.25 17.41
N TRP A 999 5.87 34.25 16.10
CA TRP A 999 6.38 35.30 15.25
C TRP A 999 5.43 35.62 14.09
N THR A 1000 5.65 36.76 13.45
CA THR A 1000 4.82 37.22 12.33
C THR A 1000 5.66 37.89 11.26
N LEU A 1001 5.54 37.43 10.02
CA LEU A 1001 6.09 38.03 8.82
C LEU A 1001 4.98 38.76 8.07
N SER A 1002 5.18 40.01 7.65
CA SER A 1002 4.17 40.78 6.91
C SER A 1002 4.78 41.48 5.69
N TRP A 1003 4.00 41.60 4.61
CA TRP A 1003 4.39 42.25 3.36
C TRP A 1003 3.28 43.20 2.88
N ASN A 1004 3.57 44.48 2.67
CA ASN A 1004 2.53 45.45 2.27
C ASN A 1004 2.63 45.79 0.78
N SER A 1005 1.50 45.73 0.05
CA SER A 1005 1.32 46.31 -1.30
C SER A 1005 0.79 47.76 -1.21
N PRO A 1006 0.96 48.60 -2.25
CA PRO A 1006 0.52 50.01 -2.24
C PRO A 1006 -0.99 50.28 -2.07
N SER A 1007 -1.87 49.28 -1.93
CA SER A 1007 -3.33 49.49 -2.05
C SER A 1007 -4.16 49.52 -0.75
N ASN A 1008 -3.55 49.41 0.43
CA ASN A 1008 -4.25 49.68 1.70
C ASN A 1008 -3.69 50.92 2.40
N SER A 1009 -3.95 52.09 1.83
CA SER A 1009 -3.99 53.32 2.61
C SER A 1009 -5.37 53.44 3.23
N ASP A 1010 -5.46 53.24 4.55
CA ASP A 1010 -6.54 53.79 5.36
C ASP A 1010 -6.70 55.27 5.02
N SER A 1011 -7.77 55.62 4.30
CA SER A 1011 -8.12 56.99 4.00
C SER A 1011 -8.73 57.63 5.25
N SER A 1012 -7.88 58.07 6.16
CA SER A 1012 -8.25 59.10 7.14
C SER A 1012 -8.11 60.48 6.49
N PRO A 1013 -9.18 61.29 6.39
CA PRO A 1013 -9.08 62.59 5.76
C PRO A 1013 -8.45 63.59 6.75
N VAL A 1014 -7.20 63.97 6.52
CA VAL A 1014 -6.63 65.16 7.16
C VAL A 1014 -6.75 66.33 6.19
N GLN A 1015 -7.56 67.30 6.62
CA GLN A 1015 -7.75 68.59 5.97
C GLN A 1015 -6.45 69.41 5.92
N GLY A 1016 -6.25 70.09 4.79
CA GLY A 1016 -5.90 71.51 4.77
C GLY A 1016 -4.42 71.87 4.71
N GLY A 1017 -4.04 72.59 3.65
CA GLY A 1017 -2.80 73.37 3.61
C GLY A 1017 -2.31 73.67 2.21
N GLY A 1018 -2.87 74.68 1.56
CA GLY A 1018 -2.46 75.14 0.24
C GLY A 1018 -1.02 75.66 0.20
N GLY A 1019 -0.31 75.33 -0.87
CA GLY A 1019 1.03 75.85 -1.18
C GLY A 1019 1.28 75.76 -2.68
N ARG A 1020 1.12 76.89 -3.36
CA ARG A 1020 1.39 77.15 -4.79
C ARG A 1020 2.90 77.33 -4.97
N LEU A 1021 3.52 76.72 -5.99
CA LEU A 1021 4.82 77.11 -6.62
C LEU A 1021 4.98 76.23 -7.89
N GLU A 1022 4.64 76.76 -9.06
CA GLU A 1022 5.55 77.26 -10.12
C GLU A 1022 6.26 76.16 -10.93
N PHE A 1023 5.86 76.08 -12.21
CA PHE A 1023 6.43 75.25 -13.26
C PHE A 1023 7.73 75.86 -13.78
N SER A 1024 8.74 75.01 -14.03
CA SER A 1024 9.81 75.29 -14.99
C SER A 1024 10.10 74.05 -15.82
N THR A 1025 10.16 74.25 -17.14
CA THR A 1025 10.29 73.28 -18.23
C THR A 1025 11.75 73.12 -18.69
N ALA A 1026 12.21 71.87 -18.88
CA ALA A 1026 13.20 71.41 -19.89
C ALA A 1026 13.49 69.91 -19.61
N ASN A 1027 13.61 68.95 -20.53
CA ASN A 1027 13.63 68.92 -21.99
C ASN A 1027 13.21 67.51 -22.46
N LEU A 1028 12.63 67.47 -23.65
CA LEU A 1028 12.28 66.28 -24.44
C LEU A 1028 13.49 65.76 -25.25
N LEU A 1029 13.37 64.48 -25.67
CA LEU A 1029 14.09 63.72 -26.72
C LEU A 1029 15.38 63.00 -26.30
N TYR A 1030 15.34 61.66 -26.26
CA TYR A 1030 15.71 60.83 -27.41
C TYR A 1030 15.25 59.37 -27.21
N ALA A 1031 14.46 58.88 -28.16
CA ALA A 1031 14.20 57.46 -28.38
C ALA A 1031 15.20 56.92 -29.42
N ALA A 1032 15.39 55.59 -29.40
CA ALA A 1032 16.15 54.75 -30.34
C ALA A 1032 17.62 54.48 -30.01
N ALA A 1033 17.85 53.40 -29.25
CA ALA A 1033 18.91 52.43 -29.52
C ALA A 1033 18.50 51.06 -28.93
N PHE A 1034 17.71 50.32 -29.72
CA PHE A 1034 17.55 48.88 -29.61
C PHE A 1034 18.82 48.21 -30.13
N GLY A 1035 19.34 47.19 -29.44
CA GLY A 1035 20.21 46.20 -30.05
C GLY A 1035 21.47 45.83 -29.26
N ILE A 1036 21.45 44.59 -28.77
CA ILE A 1036 22.56 43.64 -28.54
C ILE A 1036 22.64 43.19 -27.07
N LEU A 1037 21.76 42.24 -26.76
CA LEU A 1037 21.94 41.23 -25.72
C LEU A 1037 21.49 39.92 -26.36
N PHE A 1038 22.34 38.90 -26.22
CA PHE A 1038 22.18 37.45 -26.48
C PHE A 1038 23.23 36.86 -27.42
N GLY A 1039 24.11 36.03 -26.83
CA GLY A 1039 24.97 35.10 -27.55
C GLY A 1039 26.05 34.45 -26.69
N ARG A 1040 25.76 33.23 -26.19
CA ARG A 1040 26.69 32.15 -25.78
C ARG A 1040 27.48 32.35 -24.47
N MET A 1041 27.81 31.36 -23.65
CA MET A 1041 27.67 29.89 -23.62
C MET A 1041 28.08 29.48 -22.17
N PHE A 1042 27.27 28.74 -21.42
CA PHE A 1042 27.50 27.32 -21.09
C PHE A 1042 28.83 26.73 -21.56
N VAL A 1043 29.77 26.50 -20.62
CA VAL A 1043 30.55 25.25 -20.42
C VAL A 1043 31.14 25.28 -18.99
N LEU A 1044 30.50 24.55 -18.06
CA LEU A 1044 31.06 23.64 -17.05
C LEU A 1044 29.99 23.30 -16.01
#